data_AF-A0A7W0XJX0-F1
#
_entry.id   AF-A0A7W0XJX0-F1
#
_cell.length_a   1.000
_cell.length_b   1.000
_cell.length_c   1.000
_cell.angle_alpha   90.00
_cell.angle_beta   90.00
_cell.angle_gamma   90.00
#
_symmetry.space_group_name_H-M   'P 1'
#
loop_
_entity.id
_entity.type
_entity.pdbx_description
1 polymer ?
#
loop_
_entity_poly.entity_id
_entity_poly.type
_entity_poly.pdbx_seq_one_letter_code
_entity_poly.pdbx_strand_id
1 'polypeptide(L)'
;NPNLVFTNNIVKHQNGGIIGEGIGPKDSYTSQATPHTITGNLLVGALLQYWDAATRYPAGNRYPNAYEDTGFTNYNGGNGGNYRLSATSVFKGTGTGGTEPGADFNALDAAQAGNTLPSPSPSPTPIPNPTPTPTPAPTPAPTPTPAPTPVPTPAPTPGESAETVWVEDSLPAGATVSILSDPWNWVSGNPSPYSGALASQSTLNSGTHQCFFTGATATLTVNSGDALVAYVFIDPSNVPNEIMLQWNDGDWDQRAYWGANNLPFGTDNTNSRRNMGPMPAAGQWVRLEVAASLVGLENKTINGLSFTLHGGRATWDRAGKTSQASPTPNPTPTPAPTPSSTPQTDVRVKKAKTRGQHLSNQLASPGAVLSAGSGAKQMDLTSRDELELLIGEIQEAQVQFNLERGVFPAATRIEGELGTALQYALQAYTAAVAGYLPGVKSHLREAISRLELSGVFIANPYGSNAIDSASYVVRQHYVDFFDREPDQAGDEYWTNQFPGCGTNVECFAEKRIHVSAAFFLSIEFQQTGYFVHRLYKSSYGRIPSIFEFMPDNAVIGQGVIVGSSGWEARLAANKEQFLRSWVQRADFNIRYASLTNERYVDALIANLGVTLDPTERDRLILDLASGSSRADVLGKLAQNDVFSRSEFNSAFVLMQYFGYLRRDPDSAGFNFWRNKLNQFEGNYVSAEMVKAFLASEEYRRRFGL
;
A
#
# COMPACT_ATOMS: atom_id res chain seq x y z
N ASN A 1 -35.38 13.59 -8.88
CA ASN A 1 -36.51 12.81 -8.33
C ASN A 1 -37.20 13.70 -7.30
N PRO A 2 -38.38 14.26 -7.55
CA PRO A 2 -38.91 15.40 -6.79
C PRO A 2 -39.53 15.03 -5.42
N ASN A 3 -39.14 13.93 -4.77
CA ASN A 3 -39.61 13.57 -3.43
C ASN A 3 -38.59 12.66 -2.74
N LEU A 4 -37.54 13.23 -2.15
CA LEU A 4 -36.58 12.47 -1.36
C LEU A 4 -37.18 12.17 0.02
N VAL A 5 -37.40 10.89 0.32
CA VAL A 5 -37.80 10.43 1.66
C VAL A 5 -36.64 9.61 2.24
N PHE A 6 -36.04 10.13 3.29
CA PHE A 6 -34.94 9.49 4.01
C PHE A 6 -35.23 9.58 5.50
N THR A 7 -35.93 8.60 6.05
CA THR A 7 -36.40 8.62 7.44
C THR A 7 -36.08 7.33 8.18
N ASN A 8 -35.85 7.43 9.49
CA ASN A 8 -35.64 6.30 10.41
C ASN A 8 -34.47 5.41 10.05
N ASN A 9 -33.40 5.98 9.50
CA ASN A 9 -32.20 5.23 9.17
C ASN A 9 -31.14 5.41 10.27
N ILE A 10 -30.30 4.39 10.45
CA ILE A 10 -29.05 4.51 11.21
C ILE A 10 -27.91 4.42 10.19
N VAL A 11 -27.20 5.52 9.95
CA VAL A 11 -26.17 5.60 8.92
C VAL A 11 -24.93 6.34 9.40
N LYS A 12 -23.76 5.95 8.88
CA LYS A 12 -22.51 6.65 9.13
C LYS A 12 -22.50 7.97 8.38
N HIS A 13 -22.29 9.06 9.10
CA HIS A 13 -21.89 10.34 8.56
C HIS A 13 -20.37 10.30 8.27
N GLN A 14 -20.00 10.34 6.99
CA GLN A 14 -18.62 10.54 6.53
C GLN A 14 -18.40 12.02 6.18
N ASN A 15 -17.21 12.41 5.69
CA ASN A 15 -16.83 13.82 5.37
C ASN A 15 -17.74 14.57 4.36
N GLY A 16 -18.76 13.93 3.76
CA GLY A 16 -19.60 14.55 2.73
C GLY A 16 -21.09 14.75 3.06
N GLY A 17 -21.74 13.86 3.82
CA GLY A 17 -23.21 13.86 3.85
C GLY A 17 -23.85 13.68 2.46
N ILE A 18 -25.10 14.14 2.26
CA ILE A 18 -25.72 14.21 0.92
C ILE A 18 -25.44 15.61 0.36
N ILE A 19 -24.75 15.68 -0.79
CA ILE A 19 -24.29 16.92 -1.42
C ILE A 19 -24.78 16.96 -2.87
N GLY A 20 -25.28 18.11 -3.32
CA GLY A 20 -25.48 18.44 -4.73
C GLY A 20 -24.20 18.98 -5.35
N GLU A 21 -24.02 18.76 -6.65
CA GLU A 21 -22.85 19.23 -7.38
C GLU A 21 -22.66 20.76 -7.23
N GLY A 22 -21.51 21.19 -6.69
CA GLY A 22 -21.14 22.61 -6.57
C GLY A 22 -21.85 23.42 -5.46
N ILE A 23 -22.66 22.80 -4.59
CA ILE A 23 -23.45 23.48 -3.57
C ILE A 23 -23.27 22.82 -2.19
N GLY A 24 -23.31 23.60 -1.11
CA GLY A 24 -23.20 23.07 0.25
C GLY A 24 -24.34 22.09 0.61
N PRO A 25 -24.14 21.15 1.58
CA PRO A 25 -25.10 20.09 1.88
C PRO A 25 -26.52 20.58 2.23
N LYS A 26 -26.63 21.65 3.04
CA LYS A 26 -27.91 22.23 3.46
C LYS A 26 -28.69 22.80 2.27
N ASP A 27 -27.97 23.52 1.40
CA ASP A 27 -28.53 24.23 0.25
C ASP A 27 -28.91 23.25 -0.87
N SER A 28 -28.34 22.05 -0.86
CA SER A 28 -28.69 20.96 -1.78
C SER A 28 -30.11 20.47 -1.56
N TYR A 29 -30.56 20.34 -0.31
CA TYR A 29 -31.94 19.88 -0.02
C TYR A 29 -32.99 20.93 -0.35
N THR A 30 -32.70 22.20 -0.05
CA THR A 30 -33.64 23.31 -0.28
C THR A 30 -33.75 23.69 -1.75
N SER A 31 -32.68 23.55 -2.54
CA SER A 31 -32.66 23.95 -3.95
C SER A 31 -32.91 22.82 -4.96
N GLN A 32 -32.53 21.57 -4.67
CA GLN A 32 -32.55 20.46 -5.64
C GLN A 32 -33.54 19.33 -5.31
N ALA A 33 -34.01 19.27 -4.05
CA ALA A 33 -34.88 18.18 -3.57
C ALA A 33 -36.10 18.73 -2.83
N THR A 34 -36.86 19.63 -3.44
CA THR A 34 -38.11 20.16 -2.87
C THR A 34 -39.34 19.57 -3.56
N PRO A 35 -40.28 18.94 -2.81
CA PRO A 35 -40.23 18.66 -1.37
C PRO A 35 -39.27 17.50 -0.98
N HIS A 36 -38.80 17.51 0.27
CA HIS A 36 -38.03 16.43 0.90
C HIS A 36 -38.50 16.16 2.33
N THR A 37 -38.32 14.92 2.78
CA THR A 37 -38.53 14.50 4.16
C THR A 37 -37.27 13.76 4.66
N ILE A 38 -36.50 14.42 5.52
CA ILE A 38 -35.26 13.88 6.08
C ILE A 38 -35.28 14.05 7.60
N THR A 39 -35.83 13.05 8.31
CA THR A 39 -36.05 13.15 9.77
C THR A 39 -36.07 11.78 10.44
N GLY A 40 -35.89 11.72 11.76
CA GLY A 40 -35.89 10.48 12.53
C GLY A 40 -34.66 9.60 12.32
N ASN A 41 -33.61 10.10 11.65
CA ASN A 41 -32.38 9.35 11.41
C ASN A 41 -31.35 9.53 12.53
N LEU A 42 -30.54 8.49 12.75
CA LEU A 42 -29.29 8.55 13.52
C LEU A 42 -28.11 8.69 12.54
N LEU A 43 -27.44 9.84 12.55
CA LEU A 43 -26.32 10.17 11.69
C LEU A 43 -25.02 10.07 12.50
N VAL A 44 -24.40 8.90 12.44
CA VAL A 44 -23.31 8.47 13.33
C VAL A 44 -21.95 9.01 12.87
N GLY A 45 -21.15 9.62 13.75
CA GLY A 45 -19.82 10.15 13.37
C GLY A 45 -19.80 11.64 13.02
N ALA A 46 -20.85 12.38 13.38
CA ALA A 46 -21.10 13.71 12.83
C ALA A 46 -20.55 14.90 13.65
N LEU A 47 -19.74 14.65 14.68
CA LEU A 47 -19.20 15.66 15.62
C LEU A 47 -17.66 15.66 15.69
N LEU A 48 -16.97 15.37 14.58
CA LEU A 48 -15.53 15.58 14.48
C LEU A 48 -15.22 17.08 14.35
N GLN A 49 -14.18 17.53 15.07
CA GLN A 49 -13.81 18.87 15.58
C GLN A 49 -13.94 20.11 14.65
N TYR A 50 -14.38 19.99 13.40
CA TYR A 50 -14.54 21.10 12.45
C TYR A 50 -15.95 21.24 11.84
N TRP A 51 -16.91 20.38 12.21
CA TRP A 51 -18.22 20.31 11.53
C TRP A 51 -19.41 20.11 12.49
N ASP A 52 -20.36 21.05 12.53
CA ASP A 52 -21.61 20.91 13.28
C ASP A 52 -22.73 20.35 12.37
N ALA A 53 -22.99 19.05 12.48
CA ALA A 53 -24.00 18.36 11.69
C ALA A 53 -25.44 18.87 11.93
N ALA A 54 -25.74 19.45 13.10
CA ALA A 54 -27.06 20.01 13.39
C ALA A 54 -27.41 21.19 12.47
N THR A 55 -26.40 21.86 11.90
CA THR A 55 -26.59 22.99 10.98
C THR A 55 -26.77 22.57 9.52
N ARG A 56 -26.45 21.32 9.16
CA ARG A 56 -26.37 20.83 7.76
C ARG A 56 -27.51 19.92 7.33
N TYR A 57 -28.22 19.29 8.26
CA TYR A 57 -29.39 18.46 7.96
C TYR A 57 -30.69 19.13 8.43
N PRO A 58 -31.84 18.81 7.80
CA PRO A 58 -33.13 19.25 8.31
C PRO A 58 -33.36 18.81 9.76
N ALA A 59 -34.17 19.59 10.48
CA ALA A 59 -34.47 19.32 11.89
C ALA A 59 -35.15 17.94 12.06
N GLY A 60 -34.89 17.30 13.21
CA GLY A 60 -35.49 16.02 13.58
C GLY A 60 -34.58 14.80 13.44
N ASN A 61 -33.33 14.96 13.01
CA ASN A 61 -32.28 13.93 13.06
C ASN A 61 -31.52 13.95 14.41
N ARG A 62 -30.68 12.94 14.67
CA ARG A 62 -29.81 12.83 15.86
C ARG A 62 -28.38 12.42 15.46
N TYR A 63 -27.40 12.75 16.30
CA TYR A 63 -25.98 12.71 15.94
C TYR A 63 -25.12 12.03 17.01
N PRO A 64 -25.17 10.69 17.13
CA PRO A 64 -24.22 9.95 17.96
C PRO A 64 -22.78 10.08 17.42
N ASN A 65 -21.77 10.13 18.30
CA ASN A 65 -20.36 10.31 17.88
C ASN A 65 -19.81 9.03 17.24
N ALA A 66 -20.23 7.87 17.74
CA ALA A 66 -19.85 6.57 17.22
C ALA A 66 -21.05 5.60 17.23
N TYR A 67 -20.92 4.46 16.55
CA TYR A 67 -22.02 3.49 16.47
C TYR A 67 -22.29 2.84 17.83
N GLU A 68 -21.27 2.77 18.66
CA GLU A 68 -21.30 2.31 20.05
C GLU A 68 -22.21 3.20 20.90
N ASP A 69 -22.23 4.51 20.62
CA ASP A 69 -23.09 5.47 21.34
C ASP A 69 -24.58 5.27 21.02
N THR A 70 -24.91 4.58 19.93
CA THR A 70 -26.31 4.29 19.58
C THR A 70 -26.98 3.33 20.57
N GLY A 71 -26.19 2.57 21.34
CA GLY A 71 -26.71 1.63 22.33
C GLY A 71 -27.34 0.37 21.73
N PHE A 72 -26.74 -0.21 20.70
CA PHE A 72 -27.13 -1.53 20.18
C PHE A 72 -26.96 -2.64 21.24
N THR A 73 -27.84 -3.64 21.23
CA THR A 73 -27.71 -4.87 22.03
C THR A 73 -26.42 -5.62 21.70
N ASN A 74 -26.07 -5.68 20.41
CA ASN A 74 -24.76 -6.14 19.95
C ASN A 74 -24.45 -5.48 18.61
N TYR A 75 -23.49 -4.57 18.60
CA TYR A 75 -23.03 -3.92 17.38
C TYR A 75 -21.98 -4.74 16.61
N ASN A 76 -21.16 -5.52 17.33
CA ASN A 76 -20.02 -6.30 16.81
C ASN A 76 -19.13 -5.56 15.78
N GLY A 77 -18.99 -4.23 15.90
CA GLY A 77 -18.19 -3.43 14.96
C GLY A 77 -18.64 -3.53 13.49
N GLY A 78 -19.89 -3.90 13.20
CA GLY A 78 -20.33 -4.16 11.82
C GLY A 78 -20.15 -5.61 11.32
N ASN A 79 -19.62 -6.52 12.13
CA ASN A 79 -19.35 -7.92 11.75
C ASN A 79 -20.51 -8.86 12.14
N GLY A 80 -21.72 -8.59 11.65
CA GLY A 80 -22.87 -9.46 11.89
C GLY A 80 -23.41 -9.41 13.33
N GLY A 81 -23.33 -8.25 13.98
CA GLY A 81 -24.03 -7.99 15.24
C GLY A 81 -25.56 -8.06 15.09
N ASN A 82 -26.27 -8.01 16.22
CA ASN A 82 -27.74 -8.02 16.23
C ASN A 82 -28.33 -6.68 15.73
N TYR A 83 -27.59 -5.56 15.81
CA TYR A 83 -28.02 -4.19 15.38
C TYR A 83 -29.38 -3.69 15.90
N ARG A 84 -30.05 -4.46 16.75
CA ARG A 84 -31.23 -4.07 17.52
C ARG A 84 -30.81 -3.07 18.58
N LEU A 85 -31.52 -1.94 18.67
CA LEU A 85 -31.33 -0.98 19.76
C LEU A 85 -31.74 -1.62 21.10
N SER A 86 -30.83 -1.57 22.07
CA SER A 86 -31.08 -2.10 23.42
C SER A 86 -32.25 -1.38 24.09
N ALA A 87 -32.86 -2.00 25.10
CA ALA A 87 -33.95 -1.40 25.86
C ALA A 87 -33.54 -0.09 26.57
N THR A 88 -32.24 0.09 26.81
CA THR A 88 -31.66 1.27 27.47
C THR A 88 -31.09 2.29 26.49
N SER A 89 -31.14 2.03 25.18
CA SER A 89 -30.71 3.03 24.19
C SER A 89 -31.57 4.28 24.29
N VAL A 90 -30.92 5.44 24.41
CA VAL A 90 -31.57 6.75 24.38
C VAL A 90 -32.20 7.08 23.02
N PHE A 91 -31.89 6.30 21.99
CA PHE A 91 -32.41 6.46 20.64
C PHE A 91 -33.57 5.51 20.33
N LYS A 92 -33.95 4.65 21.28
CA LYS A 92 -35.08 3.73 21.13
C LYS A 92 -36.39 4.51 20.93
N GLY A 93 -37.13 4.19 19.87
CA GLY A 93 -38.41 4.86 19.56
C GLY A 93 -38.29 6.31 19.08
N THR A 94 -37.10 6.78 18.72
CA THR A 94 -36.86 8.17 18.27
C THR A 94 -37.10 8.42 16.79
N GLY A 95 -37.49 7.38 16.03
CA GLY A 95 -37.93 7.47 14.65
C GLY A 95 -39.27 8.20 14.53
N THR A 96 -39.62 8.55 13.30
CA THR A 96 -40.88 9.22 12.97
C THR A 96 -42.06 8.41 13.46
N GLY A 97 -43.03 9.07 14.11
CA GLY A 97 -44.22 8.41 14.65
C GLY A 97 -43.96 7.52 15.86
N GLY A 98 -42.81 7.66 16.53
CA GLY A 98 -42.44 6.85 17.70
C GLY A 98 -41.86 5.48 17.36
N THR A 99 -41.49 5.27 16.09
CA THR A 99 -40.88 4.03 15.59
C THR A 99 -39.40 3.94 15.95
N GLU A 100 -38.81 2.76 15.81
CA GLU A 100 -37.36 2.56 15.98
C GLU A 100 -36.61 3.09 14.74
N PRO A 101 -35.53 3.88 14.91
CA PRO A 101 -34.56 4.05 13.84
C PRO A 101 -33.89 2.72 13.49
N GLY A 102 -33.75 2.41 12.21
CA GLY A 102 -33.22 1.15 11.69
C GLY A 102 -34.32 0.14 11.36
N ALA A 103 -34.05 -1.14 11.58
CA ALA A 103 -35.01 -2.21 11.34
C ALA A 103 -35.91 -2.46 12.56
N ASP A 104 -37.20 -2.70 12.33
CA ASP A 104 -38.12 -3.19 13.37
C ASP A 104 -37.88 -4.69 13.60
N PHE A 105 -36.94 -4.99 14.49
CA PHE A 105 -36.60 -6.37 14.82
C PHE A 105 -37.74 -7.12 15.52
N ASN A 106 -38.71 -6.45 16.16
CA ASN A 106 -39.86 -7.14 16.75
C ASN A 106 -40.80 -7.65 15.67
N ALA A 107 -41.05 -6.84 14.64
CA ALA A 107 -41.81 -7.28 13.47
C ALA A 107 -41.07 -8.39 12.70
N LEU A 108 -39.74 -8.30 12.59
CA LEU A 108 -38.91 -9.33 11.95
C LEU A 108 -38.96 -10.66 12.71
N ASP A 109 -38.79 -10.63 14.03
CA ASP A 109 -38.82 -11.84 14.87
C ASP A 109 -40.22 -12.48 14.86
N ALA A 110 -41.28 -11.66 14.89
CA ALA A 110 -42.66 -12.14 14.76
C ALA A 110 -42.93 -12.81 13.40
N ALA A 111 -42.34 -12.29 12.32
CA ALA A 111 -42.41 -12.90 10.99
C ALA A 111 -41.62 -14.21 10.90
N GLN A 112 -40.49 -14.33 11.63
CA GLN A 112 -39.64 -15.53 11.63
C GLN A 112 -40.16 -16.65 12.54
N ALA A 113 -40.85 -16.32 13.64
CA ALA A 113 -41.42 -17.29 14.58
C ALA A 113 -42.51 -18.21 13.98
N GLY A 114 -43.00 -17.91 12.77
CA GLY A 114 -43.93 -18.76 12.02
C GLY A 114 -43.32 -20.06 11.45
N ASN A 115 -41.99 -20.23 11.49
CA ASN A 115 -41.28 -21.41 10.99
C ASN A 115 -40.52 -22.12 12.13
N THR A 116 -41.10 -23.14 12.77
CA THR A 116 -40.38 -23.97 13.76
C THR A 116 -40.17 -25.40 13.23
N LEU A 117 -38.91 -25.82 13.11
CA LEU A 117 -38.48 -27.22 12.91
C LEU A 117 -37.77 -27.71 14.19
N PRO A 118 -37.82 -29.01 14.56
CA PRO A 118 -37.38 -29.47 15.88
C PRO A 118 -35.85 -29.65 16.00
N SER A 119 -35.37 -29.49 17.25
CA SER A 119 -33.97 -29.43 17.70
C SER A 119 -33.20 -30.77 17.59
N PRO A 120 -31.89 -30.78 17.23
CA PRO A 120 -31.07 -31.98 17.23
C PRO A 120 -30.46 -32.31 18.62
N SER A 121 -30.26 -33.61 18.84
CA SER A 121 -29.77 -34.32 20.04
C SER A 121 -28.28 -34.07 20.34
N PRO A 122 -27.82 -34.14 21.62
CA PRO A 122 -26.44 -33.83 21.99
C PRO A 122 -25.40 -34.88 21.55
N SER A 123 -24.21 -34.38 21.20
CA SER A 123 -23.04 -35.10 20.69
C SER A 123 -22.18 -35.75 21.79
N PRO A 124 -21.56 -36.93 21.58
CA PRO A 124 -20.77 -37.64 22.59
C PRO A 124 -19.36 -37.05 22.82
N THR A 125 -18.85 -37.29 24.02
CA THR A 125 -17.61 -36.77 24.63
C THR A 125 -16.32 -37.41 24.06
N PRO A 126 -15.22 -36.64 23.87
CA PRO A 126 -13.97 -37.16 23.30
C PRO A 126 -13.09 -37.97 24.28
N ILE A 127 -12.35 -38.95 23.74
CA ILE A 127 -11.38 -39.85 24.41
C ILE A 127 -9.96 -39.21 24.40
N PRO A 128 -9.10 -39.41 25.43
CA PRO A 128 -7.77 -38.80 25.47
C PRO A 128 -6.74 -39.47 24.54
N ASN A 129 -5.87 -38.64 23.96
CA ASN A 129 -4.79 -38.98 23.02
C ASN A 129 -3.52 -39.48 23.74
N PRO A 130 -2.80 -40.52 23.26
CA PRO A 130 -1.58 -41.01 23.90
C PRO A 130 -0.34 -40.13 23.65
N THR A 131 0.57 -40.19 24.62
CA THR A 131 1.83 -39.44 24.79
C THR A 131 2.89 -39.77 23.72
N PRO A 132 3.68 -38.80 23.22
CA PRO A 132 4.73 -39.04 22.22
C PRO A 132 6.05 -39.58 22.82
N THR A 133 6.66 -40.51 22.09
CA THR A 133 7.98 -41.14 22.30
C THR A 133 9.12 -40.22 21.84
N PRO A 134 10.31 -40.21 22.48
CA PRO A 134 11.42 -39.30 22.13
C PRO A 134 12.14 -39.68 20.82
N THR A 135 12.45 -38.65 20.01
CA THR A 135 13.21 -38.70 18.76
C THR A 135 14.74 -38.76 19.04
N PRO A 136 15.52 -39.61 18.33
CA PRO A 136 16.97 -39.73 18.52
C PRO A 136 17.80 -38.58 17.91
N ALA A 137 19.04 -38.48 18.40
CA ALA A 137 20.04 -37.42 18.29
C ALA A 137 20.55 -37.09 16.86
N PRO A 138 21.08 -35.86 16.63
CA PRO A 138 21.54 -35.40 15.31
C PRO A 138 22.89 -36.00 14.87
N THR A 139 22.96 -36.30 13.58
CA THR A 139 24.15 -36.75 12.82
C THR A 139 25.16 -35.60 12.60
N PRO A 140 26.49 -35.85 12.57
CA PRO A 140 27.51 -34.80 12.47
C PRO A 140 27.55 -34.06 11.13
N ALA A 141 27.97 -32.79 11.21
CA ALA A 141 28.13 -31.83 10.11
C ALA A 141 29.21 -32.24 9.08
N PRO A 142 29.04 -31.91 7.78
CA PRO A 142 30.09 -32.08 6.79
C PRO A 142 31.21 -31.03 6.93
N THR A 143 32.43 -31.52 6.68
CA THR A 143 33.75 -30.87 6.71
C THR A 143 33.85 -29.63 5.79
N PRO A 144 34.62 -28.58 6.16
CA PRO A 144 34.76 -27.37 5.36
C PRO A 144 35.53 -27.58 4.04
N THR A 145 35.02 -26.98 2.97
CA THR A 145 35.65 -26.84 1.65
C THR A 145 36.80 -25.80 1.72
N PRO A 146 37.97 -26.04 1.07
CA PRO A 146 39.12 -25.13 1.14
C PRO A 146 38.89 -23.79 0.44
N ALA A 147 39.52 -22.77 1.01
CA ALA A 147 39.44 -21.36 0.63
C ALA A 147 39.95 -21.05 -0.79
N PRO A 148 39.32 -20.11 -1.52
CA PRO A 148 39.86 -19.63 -2.78
C PRO A 148 41.11 -18.76 -2.56
N THR A 149 42.11 -19.02 -3.39
CA THR A 149 43.40 -18.34 -3.53
C THR A 149 43.23 -16.83 -3.78
N PRO A 150 44.03 -15.94 -3.16
CA PRO A 150 43.94 -14.49 -3.37
C PRO A 150 44.30 -14.10 -4.81
N VAL A 151 43.43 -13.29 -5.42
CA VAL A 151 43.67 -12.60 -6.70
C VAL A 151 44.64 -11.44 -6.45
N PRO A 152 45.65 -11.21 -7.32
CA PRO A 152 46.66 -10.17 -7.10
C PRO A 152 46.06 -8.76 -7.12
N THR A 153 46.53 -7.98 -6.14
CA THR A 153 46.27 -6.56 -5.91
C THR A 153 46.64 -5.71 -7.14
N PRO A 154 45.74 -4.86 -7.66
CA PRO A 154 46.14 -3.84 -8.63
C PRO A 154 47.10 -2.83 -7.99
N ALA A 155 48.16 -2.49 -8.73
CA ALA A 155 49.20 -1.56 -8.34
C ALA A 155 48.65 -0.15 -8.01
N PRO A 156 49.29 0.62 -7.11
CA PRO A 156 48.81 1.93 -6.68
C PRO A 156 48.86 2.94 -7.82
N THR A 157 47.71 3.58 -8.08
CA THR A 157 47.61 4.78 -8.92
C THR A 157 48.21 5.99 -8.15
N PRO A 158 49.00 6.87 -8.79
CA PRO A 158 49.77 7.89 -8.08
C PRO A 158 48.93 9.05 -7.53
N GLY A 159 49.20 9.45 -6.27
CA GLY A 159 49.03 10.83 -5.79
C GLY A 159 48.05 11.03 -4.63
N GLU A 160 48.32 10.48 -3.43
CA GLU A 160 47.67 10.99 -2.21
C GLU A 160 48.18 12.42 -1.91
N SER A 161 47.28 13.40 -2.00
CA SER A 161 47.48 14.70 -1.35
C SER A 161 47.47 14.46 0.17
N ALA A 162 48.54 14.83 0.87
CA ALA A 162 48.70 14.55 2.29
C ALA A 162 47.62 15.26 3.13
N GLU A 163 46.68 14.49 3.69
CA GLU A 163 45.70 14.96 4.67
C GLU A 163 46.39 15.16 6.04
N THR A 164 46.19 16.33 6.65
CA THR A 164 46.51 16.57 8.06
C THR A 164 45.28 16.25 8.90
N VAL A 165 45.33 15.13 9.62
CA VAL A 165 44.24 14.67 10.49
C VAL A 165 44.28 15.40 11.83
N TRP A 166 43.12 15.82 12.33
CA TRP A 166 42.97 16.61 13.55
C TRP A 166 42.07 15.97 14.61
N VAL A 167 41.05 15.23 14.17
CA VAL A 167 40.18 14.43 15.04
C VAL A 167 40.12 13.02 14.48
N GLU A 168 40.64 12.07 15.26
CA GLU A 168 40.73 10.63 14.93
C GLU A 168 40.86 9.86 16.24
N ASP A 169 39.94 8.92 16.50
CA ASP A 169 39.83 8.11 17.72
C ASP A 169 39.70 8.88 19.06
N SER A 170 40.00 10.18 19.08
CA SER A 170 40.03 11.06 20.25
C SER A 170 40.04 12.54 19.82
N LEU A 171 39.77 13.41 20.78
CA LEU A 171 39.86 14.86 20.61
C LEU A 171 41.31 15.37 20.70
N PRO A 172 41.68 16.47 20.02
CA PRO A 172 43.03 17.02 20.08
C PRO A 172 43.42 17.50 21.48
N ALA A 173 44.71 17.49 21.78
CA ALA A 173 45.23 17.87 23.10
C ALA A 173 44.78 19.29 23.51
N GLY A 174 44.27 19.42 24.72
CA GLY A 174 43.77 20.69 25.29
C GLY A 174 42.32 21.04 24.93
N ALA A 175 41.62 20.19 24.16
CA ALA A 175 40.22 20.41 23.83
C ALA A 175 39.33 20.51 25.09
N THR A 176 38.58 21.60 25.17
CA THR A 176 37.52 21.79 26.16
C THR A 176 36.19 21.42 25.51
N VAL A 177 35.57 20.36 26.01
CA VAL A 177 34.34 19.79 25.45
C VAL A 177 33.11 20.59 25.86
N SER A 178 32.18 20.74 24.93
CA SER A 178 30.83 21.23 25.19
C SER A 178 29.82 20.48 24.33
N ILE A 179 28.58 20.40 24.82
CA ILE A 179 27.54 19.58 24.21
C ILE A 179 26.22 20.36 24.14
N LEU A 180 25.43 20.11 23.10
CA LEU A 180 24.01 20.42 23.05
C LEU A 180 23.29 19.13 22.72
N SER A 181 22.79 18.45 23.75
CA SER A 181 22.07 17.17 23.62
C SER A 181 22.86 16.01 23.00
N ASP A 182 24.18 16.18 22.76
CA ASP A 182 25.03 15.22 22.07
C ASP A 182 26.40 15.03 22.76
N PRO A 183 26.71 13.85 23.31
CA PRO A 183 28.03 13.56 23.85
C PRO A 183 29.03 13.22 22.74
N TRP A 184 30.32 13.36 23.03
CA TRP A 184 31.37 12.68 22.27
C TRP A 184 31.35 11.19 22.62
N ASN A 185 30.63 10.40 21.83
CA ASN A 185 30.45 8.97 22.04
C ASN A 185 31.27 8.18 21.01
N TRP A 186 32.42 7.66 21.45
CA TRP A 186 33.36 6.92 20.62
C TRP A 186 32.96 5.44 20.51
N VAL A 187 32.63 5.01 19.30
CA VAL A 187 32.15 3.65 19.00
C VAL A 187 33.13 2.91 18.09
N SER A 188 33.34 1.62 18.34
CA SER A 188 34.22 0.76 17.52
C SER A 188 33.47 -0.06 16.46
N GLY A 189 32.17 0.18 16.27
CA GLY A 189 31.31 -0.58 15.37
C GLY A 189 29.88 -0.07 15.31
N ASN A 190 29.16 -0.47 14.26
CA ASN A 190 27.79 -0.03 13.92
C ASN A 190 27.62 1.51 13.78
N PRO A 191 28.24 2.14 12.76
CA PRO A 191 29.05 1.55 11.68
C PRO A 191 30.48 1.22 12.13
N SER A 192 31.17 0.32 11.43
CA SER A 192 32.62 0.18 11.59
C SER A 192 33.30 1.53 11.28
N PRO A 193 34.24 2.00 12.13
CA PRO A 193 35.00 3.21 11.87
C PRO A 193 35.58 3.25 10.46
N TYR A 194 35.61 4.43 9.85
CA TYR A 194 36.21 4.62 8.53
C TYR A 194 37.73 4.42 8.60
N SER A 195 38.33 4.98 9.65
CA SER A 195 39.76 4.91 9.96
C SER A 195 39.92 4.62 11.45
N GLY A 196 41.11 4.19 11.86
CA GLY A 196 41.41 3.99 13.27
C GLY A 196 40.58 2.88 13.93
N ALA A 197 40.29 3.05 15.22
CA ALA A 197 39.58 2.09 16.06
C ALA A 197 38.21 2.59 16.54
N LEU A 198 37.95 3.90 16.48
CA LEU A 198 36.80 4.56 17.07
C LEU A 198 36.30 5.72 16.21
N ALA A 199 34.98 5.81 16.03
CA ALA A 199 34.32 6.94 15.40
C ALA A 199 33.34 7.63 16.37
N SER A 200 33.08 8.93 16.22
CA SER A 200 32.18 9.68 17.10
C SER A 200 30.74 9.59 16.60
N GLN A 201 29.88 8.88 17.33
CA GLN A 201 28.48 8.70 16.98
C GLN A 201 27.58 9.66 17.76
N SER A 202 26.76 10.44 17.06
CA SER A 202 25.77 11.31 17.69
C SER A 202 24.66 10.49 18.39
N THR A 203 23.94 11.13 19.31
CA THR A 203 22.68 10.56 19.79
C THR A 203 21.63 10.59 18.69
N LEU A 204 20.58 9.79 18.85
CA LEU A 204 19.38 9.94 18.02
C LEU A 204 18.55 11.06 18.61
N ASN A 205 18.36 12.16 17.88
CA ASN A 205 17.62 13.31 18.36
C ASN A 205 16.81 13.93 17.21
N SER A 206 15.58 14.38 17.49
CA SER A 206 14.69 14.98 16.49
C SER A 206 14.92 16.48 16.27
N GLY A 207 15.60 17.16 17.21
CA GLY A 207 15.91 18.59 17.14
C GLY A 207 17.39 18.85 16.83
N THR A 208 17.81 20.09 17.07
CA THR A 208 19.23 20.46 16.99
C THR A 208 20.03 19.78 18.09
N HIS A 209 21.06 19.05 17.68
CA HIS A 209 22.02 18.41 18.58
C HIS A 209 23.43 18.58 18.01
N GLN A 210 24.40 18.80 18.89
CA GLN A 210 25.80 18.92 18.50
C GLN A 210 26.74 18.49 19.63
N CYS A 211 27.85 17.89 19.23
CA CYS A 211 29.05 17.77 20.06
C CYS A 211 30.11 18.71 19.49
N PHE A 212 30.78 19.45 20.37
CA PHE A 212 31.81 20.39 19.94
C PHE A 212 32.92 20.53 20.98
N PHE A 213 34.05 21.09 20.56
CA PHE A 213 35.12 21.49 21.46
C PHE A 213 35.71 22.84 21.03
N THR A 214 36.36 23.51 21.97
CA THR A 214 37.19 24.70 21.73
C THR A 214 38.48 24.62 22.55
N GLY A 215 39.39 25.56 22.36
CA GLY A 215 40.58 25.71 23.22
C GLY A 215 41.64 24.62 23.04
N ALA A 216 41.57 23.82 21.96
CA ALA A 216 42.61 22.85 21.66
C ALA A 216 43.99 23.52 21.55
N THR A 217 44.96 23.00 22.30
CA THR A 217 46.37 23.42 22.23
C THR A 217 47.08 22.83 21.01
N ALA A 218 46.65 21.66 20.56
CA ALA A 218 46.98 21.14 19.23
C ALA A 218 46.03 21.78 18.21
N THR A 219 46.36 23.00 17.78
CA THR A 219 45.56 23.77 16.81
C THR A 219 45.77 23.28 15.37
N LEU A 220 44.80 23.56 14.48
CA LEU A 220 44.93 23.29 13.04
C LEU A 220 45.13 24.60 12.26
N THR A 221 46.30 24.78 11.65
CA THR A 221 46.56 25.93 10.76
C THR A 221 46.06 25.62 9.36
N VAL A 222 45.15 26.44 8.84
CA VAL A 222 44.54 26.32 7.52
C VAL A 222 45.23 27.33 6.60
N ASN A 223 46.00 26.85 5.63
CA ASN A 223 46.70 27.70 4.67
C ASN A 223 45.74 28.12 3.54
N SER A 224 46.10 29.17 2.81
CA SER A 224 45.39 29.48 1.56
C SER A 224 45.49 28.31 0.58
N GLY A 225 44.36 27.97 -0.05
CA GLY A 225 44.24 26.81 -0.95
C GLY A 225 43.93 25.47 -0.26
N ASP A 226 43.94 25.40 1.07
CA ASP A 226 43.57 24.18 1.80
C ASP A 226 42.04 23.92 1.70
N ALA A 227 41.66 22.65 1.88
CA ALA A 227 40.28 22.25 2.10
C ALA A 227 40.13 21.50 3.43
N LEU A 228 39.02 21.73 4.12
CA LEU A 228 38.66 21.07 5.37
C LEU A 228 37.86 19.81 5.08
N VAL A 229 38.16 18.74 5.81
CA VAL A 229 37.64 17.40 5.53
C VAL A 229 37.05 16.77 6.78
N ALA A 230 36.01 15.97 6.61
CA ALA A 230 35.47 15.06 7.61
C ALA A 230 34.76 13.89 6.92
N TYR A 231 34.84 12.69 7.48
CA TYR A 231 34.06 11.56 7.00
C TYR A 231 32.80 11.41 7.84
N VAL A 232 31.68 11.16 7.17
CA VAL A 232 30.39 11.00 7.82
C VAL A 232 29.69 9.75 7.31
N PHE A 233 29.11 8.98 8.23
CA PHE A 233 28.19 7.90 7.97
C PHE A 233 26.81 8.31 8.48
N ILE A 234 25.87 8.47 7.55
CA ILE A 234 24.49 8.80 7.89
C ILE A 234 23.73 7.51 8.21
N ASP A 235 23.08 7.46 9.38
CA ASP A 235 22.23 6.33 9.78
C ASP A 235 21.04 6.21 8.80
N PRO A 236 20.95 5.13 8.00
CA PRO A 236 19.90 4.98 7.00
C PRO A 236 18.49 4.82 7.60
N SER A 237 18.41 4.43 8.87
CA SER A 237 17.14 4.31 9.60
C SER A 237 16.73 5.60 10.30
N ASN A 238 17.68 6.53 10.51
CA ASN A 238 17.47 7.78 11.24
C ASN A 238 18.19 8.94 10.54
N VAL A 239 17.82 9.21 9.28
CA VAL A 239 18.50 10.22 8.46
C VAL A 239 18.23 11.63 9.04
N PRO A 240 19.27 12.43 9.36
CA PRO A 240 19.12 13.85 9.69
C PRO A 240 18.50 14.62 8.52
N ASN A 241 17.82 15.73 8.82
CA ASN A 241 17.32 16.65 7.80
C ASN A 241 18.39 17.67 7.37
N GLU A 242 19.37 17.91 8.25
CA GLU A 242 20.53 18.76 7.99
C GLU A 242 21.71 18.32 8.86
N ILE A 243 22.92 18.38 8.29
CA ILE A 243 24.18 18.26 9.02
C ILE A 243 25.03 19.50 8.76
N MET A 244 25.86 19.87 9.72
CA MET A 244 26.70 21.05 9.65
C MET A 244 28.06 20.80 10.32
N LEU A 245 29.12 21.18 9.61
CA LEU A 245 30.45 21.35 10.17
C LEU A 245 30.62 22.81 10.56
N GLN A 246 31.11 23.04 11.78
CA GLN A 246 31.50 24.36 12.25
C GLN A 246 32.94 24.31 12.74
N TRP A 247 33.72 25.32 12.43
CA TRP A 247 35.08 25.46 12.92
C TRP A 247 35.16 26.70 13.82
N ASN A 248 36.08 26.70 14.77
CA ASN A 248 36.29 27.82 15.67
C ASN A 248 37.69 28.41 15.50
N ASP A 249 37.76 29.67 15.06
CA ASP A 249 39.01 30.46 14.93
C ASP A 249 39.16 31.52 16.04
N GLY A 250 38.34 31.44 17.09
CA GLY A 250 38.06 32.51 18.05
C GLY A 250 36.57 32.89 18.10
N ASP A 251 35.82 32.60 17.02
CA ASP A 251 34.36 32.65 16.92
C ASP A 251 33.85 31.42 16.13
N TRP A 252 32.53 31.24 15.99
CA TRP A 252 31.90 30.12 15.29
C TRP A 252 31.39 30.44 13.89
N ASP A 253 31.66 31.64 13.36
CA ASP A 253 31.13 32.14 12.09
C ASP A 253 31.78 31.55 10.82
N GLN A 254 32.22 30.30 10.90
CA GLN A 254 32.80 29.52 9.82
C GLN A 254 32.09 28.17 9.76
N ARG A 255 31.05 28.08 8.93
CA ARG A 255 30.15 26.92 8.91
C ARG A 255 29.83 26.48 7.49
N ALA A 256 29.68 25.17 7.33
CA ALA A 256 29.26 24.53 6.10
C ALA A 256 28.17 23.50 6.40
N TYR A 257 27.08 23.51 5.63
CA TYR A 257 25.94 22.61 5.87
C TYR A 257 25.50 21.88 4.60
N TRP A 258 24.86 20.74 4.82
CA TRP A 258 24.22 19.91 3.81
C TRP A 258 22.78 19.59 4.24
N GLY A 259 21.81 19.70 3.34
CA GLY A 259 20.41 19.41 3.62
C GLY A 259 19.51 20.65 3.74
N ALA A 260 18.55 20.61 4.66
CA ALA A 260 17.33 21.43 4.62
C ALA A 260 17.45 22.89 5.12
N ASN A 261 18.59 23.32 5.67
CA ASN A 261 18.81 24.67 6.22
C ASN A 261 17.89 25.08 7.38
N ASN A 262 17.67 24.16 8.32
CA ASN A 262 16.92 24.34 9.56
C ASN A 262 17.78 24.91 10.72
N LEU A 263 19.10 24.76 10.67
CA LEU A 263 20.03 25.22 11.72
C LEU A 263 20.19 26.75 11.65
N PRO A 264 19.79 27.52 12.68
CA PRO A 264 19.71 28.98 12.63
C PRO A 264 21.05 29.70 12.84
N PHE A 265 22.17 28.97 12.81
CA PHE A 265 23.49 29.53 13.14
C PHE A 265 24.10 30.27 11.94
N GLY A 266 24.34 31.57 12.10
CA GLY A 266 24.93 32.42 11.06
C GLY A 266 23.94 32.90 10.00
N THR A 267 24.48 33.49 8.93
CA THR A 267 23.70 34.06 7.82
C THR A 267 23.86 33.19 6.58
N ASP A 268 22.74 32.79 5.95
CA ASP A 268 22.75 31.89 4.79
C ASP A 268 23.60 32.44 3.63
N ASN A 269 24.30 31.54 2.94
CA ASN A 269 25.18 31.84 1.81
C ASN A 269 26.34 32.81 2.14
N THR A 270 26.73 32.89 3.41
CA THR A 270 27.95 33.59 3.84
C THR A 270 28.93 32.62 4.48
N ASN A 271 30.09 33.10 4.92
CA ASN A 271 31.07 32.27 5.64
C ASN A 271 30.47 31.65 6.91
N SER A 272 29.53 32.35 7.55
CA SER A 272 28.89 31.88 8.78
C SER A 272 27.81 30.84 8.60
N ARG A 273 27.41 30.56 7.33
CA ARG A 273 26.53 29.43 6.95
C ARG A 273 26.58 29.20 5.44
N ARG A 274 27.53 28.37 4.98
CA ARG A 274 27.71 28.01 3.57
C ARG A 274 26.95 26.74 3.21
N ASN A 275 26.06 26.82 2.23
CA ASN A 275 25.41 25.64 1.65
C ASN A 275 26.41 24.86 0.79
N MET A 276 26.60 23.58 1.08
CA MET A 276 27.49 22.66 0.36
C MET A 276 26.74 21.60 -0.45
N GLY A 277 25.41 21.60 -0.44
CA GLY A 277 24.57 20.74 -1.27
C GLY A 277 23.56 19.88 -0.49
N PRO A 278 22.99 18.85 -1.14
CA PRO A 278 22.02 17.95 -0.51
C PRO A 278 22.68 17.07 0.56
N MET A 279 21.84 16.40 1.36
CA MET A 279 22.30 15.43 2.37
C MET A 279 23.16 14.33 1.70
N PRO A 280 24.33 13.96 2.29
CA PRO A 280 25.13 12.83 1.82
C PRO A 280 24.35 11.52 1.81
N ALA A 281 24.77 10.58 0.96
CA ALA A 281 24.14 9.27 0.85
C ALA A 281 24.22 8.49 2.17
N ALA A 282 23.09 7.92 2.60
CA ALA A 282 23.01 7.15 3.84
C ALA A 282 23.50 5.70 3.68
N GLY A 283 23.88 5.08 4.80
CA GLY A 283 24.34 3.69 4.85
C GLY A 283 25.78 3.46 4.35
N GLN A 284 26.54 4.52 4.06
CA GLN A 284 27.94 4.44 3.66
C GLN A 284 28.75 5.64 4.18
N TRP A 285 30.06 5.47 4.28
CA TRP A 285 30.98 6.56 4.61
C TRP A 285 31.13 7.51 3.42
N VAL A 286 30.91 8.79 3.67
CA VAL A 286 31.06 9.86 2.67
C VAL A 286 32.08 10.88 3.17
N ARG A 287 33.03 11.25 2.32
CA ARG A 287 33.99 12.32 2.58
C ARG A 287 33.36 13.68 2.26
N LEU A 288 33.25 14.53 3.27
CA LEU A 288 32.92 15.94 3.10
C LEU A 288 34.21 16.72 2.86
N GLU A 289 34.21 17.60 1.85
CA GLU A 289 35.32 18.51 1.57
C GLU A 289 34.78 19.93 1.41
N VAL A 290 35.36 20.88 2.13
CA VAL A 290 34.98 22.30 2.10
C VAL A 290 36.23 23.15 1.87
N ALA A 291 36.30 23.83 0.73
CA ALA A 291 37.39 24.76 0.46
C ALA A 291 37.42 25.85 1.55
N ALA A 292 38.60 26.11 2.14
CA ALA A 292 38.75 27.06 3.24
C ALA A 292 38.31 28.49 2.86
N SER A 293 38.39 28.84 1.57
CA SER A 293 37.95 30.12 1.02
C SER A 293 36.44 30.33 1.11
N LEU A 294 35.62 29.26 1.10
CA LEU A 294 34.15 29.35 1.13
C LEU A 294 33.59 29.68 2.52
N VAL A 295 34.39 29.44 3.56
CA VAL A 295 34.06 29.62 4.97
C VAL A 295 34.99 30.61 5.67
N GLY A 296 35.85 31.31 4.92
CA GLY A 296 36.69 32.39 5.45
C GLY A 296 37.79 31.93 6.41
N LEU A 297 38.33 30.73 6.19
CA LEU A 297 39.36 30.11 7.04
C LEU A 297 40.77 30.11 6.44
N GLU A 298 40.97 30.64 5.23
CA GLU A 298 42.31 30.75 4.66
C GLU A 298 43.25 31.59 5.53
N ASN A 299 44.43 31.04 5.78
CA ASN A 299 45.49 31.60 6.64
C ASN A 299 45.06 31.81 8.10
N LYS A 300 44.04 31.08 8.57
CA LYS A 300 43.61 31.10 9.97
C LYS A 300 44.06 29.86 10.72
N THR A 301 44.15 29.99 12.04
CA THR A 301 44.39 28.87 12.95
C THR A 301 43.11 28.60 13.72
N ILE A 302 42.60 27.37 13.64
CA ILE A 302 41.39 26.95 14.35
C ILE A 302 41.75 26.12 15.59
N ASN A 303 40.95 26.27 16.64
CA ASN A 303 41.10 25.59 17.92
C ASN A 303 39.84 24.85 18.39
N GLY A 304 38.78 24.85 17.57
CA GLY A 304 37.55 24.10 17.81
C GLY A 304 36.89 23.57 16.54
N LEU A 305 36.06 22.54 16.73
CA LEU A 305 35.24 21.87 15.71
C LEU A 305 33.89 21.51 16.34
N SER A 306 32.83 21.55 15.55
CA SER A 306 31.51 21.03 15.89
C SER A 306 31.00 20.07 14.81
N PHE A 307 30.42 18.97 15.27
CA PHE A 307 29.53 18.12 14.48
C PHE A 307 28.11 18.43 14.90
N THR A 308 27.33 19.02 14.00
CA THR A 308 25.97 19.50 14.29
C THR A 308 24.97 18.83 13.37
N LEU A 309 23.82 18.47 13.93
CA LEU A 309 22.73 17.83 13.22
C LEU A 309 21.41 18.50 13.59
N HIS A 310 20.45 18.45 12.67
CA HIS A 310 19.04 18.69 12.95
C HIS A 310 18.25 17.45 12.58
N GLY A 311 17.73 16.74 13.58
CA GLY A 311 17.07 15.45 13.39
C GLY A 311 18.04 14.29 13.18
N GLY A 312 17.60 13.05 13.34
CA GLY A 312 18.35 11.84 12.97
C GLY A 312 19.58 11.53 13.83
N ARG A 313 20.53 10.81 13.20
CA ARG A 313 21.82 10.38 13.76
C ARG A 313 22.89 10.30 12.65
N ALA A 314 24.12 10.66 12.97
CA ALA A 314 25.28 10.38 12.14
C ALA A 314 26.48 9.91 12.97
N THR A 315 27.41 9.23 12.31
CA THR A 315 28.71 8.88 12.88
C THR A 315 29.79 9.61 12.09
N TRP A 316 30.71 10.26 12.79
CA TRP A 316 31.76 11.10 12.23
C TRP A 316 33.11 10.49 12.51
N ASP A 317 34.00 10.57 11.53
CA ASP A 317 35.35 10.03 11.64
C ASP A 317 36.33 10.87 10.81
N ARG A 318 37.63 10.75 11.13
CA ARG A 318 38.75 11.36 10.42
C ARG A 318 38.50 12.77 9.91
N ALA A 319 38.53 13.77 10.80
CA ALA A 319 38.37 15.17 10.42
C ALA A 319 39.71 15.93 10.44
N GLY A 320 39.90 16.89 9.54
CA GLY A 320 41.16 17.61 9.39
C GLY A 320 41.17 18.53 8.17
N LYS A 321 42.31 18.60 7.47
CA LYS A 321 42.47 19.36 6.23
C LYS A 321 43.31 18.63 5.19
N THR A 322 43.30 19.09 3.95
CA THR A 322 44.22 18.67 2.89
C THR A 322 44.89 19.87 2.21
N SER A 323 46.14 19.69 1.79
CA SER A 323 47.04 20.74 1.27
C SER A 323 46.74 21.17 -0.17
N GLN A 324 45.72 20.55 -0.77
CA GLN A 324 45.25 20.82 -2.12
C GLN A 324 43.81 20.33 -2.18
N ALA A 325 42.85 21.23 -2.39
CA ALA A 325 41.55 20.79 -2.87
C ALA A 325 41.80 19.91 -4.11
N SER A 326 41.24 18.69 -4.15
CA SER A 326 41.10 18.04 -5.46
C SER A 326 40.46 19.07 -6.38
N PRO A 327 40.88 19.22 -7.66
CA PRO A 327 40.30 20.23 -8.51
C PRO A 327 38.79 20.07 -8.45
N THR A 328 38.14 20.96 -7.70
CA THR A 328 36.70 21.14 -7.77
C THR A 328 36.50 21.40 -9.25
N PRO A 329 35.65 20.65 -9.96
CA PRO A 329 35.44 20.87 -11.38
C PRO A 329 35.21 22.37 -11.57
N ASN A 330 36.22 23.06 -12.08
CA ASN A 330 36.15 24.49 -12.33
C ASN A 330 34.99 24.61 -13.33
N PRO A 331 33.98 25.44 -13.08
CA PRO A 331 32.88 25.61 -14.00
C PRO A 331 33.47 26.05 -15.34
N THR A 332 33.61 25.07 -16.24
CA THR A 332 33.42 25.35 -17.66
C THR A 332 32.09 26.09 -17.74
N PRO A 333 31.93 27.13 -18.56
CA PRO A 333 30.60 27.59 -18.95
C PRO A 333 29.94 26.46 -19.73
N THR A 334 29.56 25.41 -19.01
CA THR A 334 28.53 24.47 -19.35
C THR A 334 27.26 25.32 -19.27
N PRO A 335 26.43 25.29 -20.31
CA PRO A 335 25.25 26.15 -20.43
C PRO A 335 24.47 26.08 -19.12
N ALA A 336 23.91 27.21 -18.69
CA ALA A 336 23.03 27.33 -17.52
C ALA A 336 22.41 25.98 -17.20
N PRO A 337 22.61 25.39 -15.99
CA PRO A 337 22.08 24.07 -15.71
C PRO A 337 20.63 24.13 -16.11
N THR A 338 20.29 23.39 -17.17
CA THR A 338 18.89 23.12 -17.42
C THR A 338 18.47 22.47 -16.10
N PRO A 339 17.48 23.04 -15.39
CA PRO A 339 17.06 22.53 -14.09
C PRO A 339 16.99 21.01 -14.21
N SER A 340 17.50 20.26 -13.23
CA SER A 340 17.23 18.82 -13.22
C SER A 340 15.73 18.70 -13.39
N SER A 341 15.31 18.18 -14.55
CA SER A 341 13.98 18.39 -15.10
C SER A 341 12.92 17.59 -14.35
N THR A 342 13.31 16.91 -13.26
CA THR A 342 12.46 16.06 -12.46
C THR A 342 12.25 16.71 -11.08
N PRO A 343 11.05 17.26 -10.83
CA PRO A 343 10.65 17.78 -9.53
C PRO A 343 10.85 16.74 -8.41
N GLN A 344 11.37 17.13 -7.23
CA GLN A 344 11.62 16.19 -6.13
C GLN A 344 10.32 15.66 -5.52
N THR A 345 9.21 16.34 -5.75
CA THR A 345 7.87 15.82 -5.42
C THR A 345 7.65 14.44 -6.02
N ASP A 346 8.02 14.20 -7.30
CA ASP A 346 7.85 12.91 -7.97
C ASP A 346 8.60 11.78 -7.24
N VAL A 347 9.83 12.06 -6.81
CA VAL A 347 10.69 11.11 -6.10
C VAL A 347 10.04 10.68 -4.77
N ARG A 348 9.51 11.64 -4.01
CA ARG A 348 8.87 11.36 -2.72
C ARG A 348 7.55 10.63 -2.86
N VAL A 349 6.75 10.99 -3.87
CA VAL A 349 5.50 10.26 -4.19
C VAL A 349 5.80 8.81 -4.55
N LYS A 350 6.82 8.56 -5.38
CA LYS A 350 7.26 7.20 -5.73
C LYS A 350 7.71 6.40 -4.51
N LYS A 351 8.46 7.00 -3.60
CA LYS A 351 8.90 6.34 -2.35
C LYS A 351 7.72 5.89 -1.49
N ALA A 352 6.80 6.81 -1.18
CA ALA A 352 5.61 6.51 -0.39
C ALA A 352 4.76 5.42 -1.06
N LYS A 353 4.62 5.49 -2.39
CA LYS A 353 3.92 4.48 -3.17
C LYS A 353 4.53 3.09 -2.99
N THR A 354 5.84 2.96 -3.20
CA THR A 354 6.54 1.67 -3.10
C THR A 354 6.36 1.05 -1.72
N ARG A 355 6.43 1.84 -0.65
CA ARG A 355 6.15 1.35 0.71
C ARG A 355 4.72 0.87 0.85
N GLY A 356 3.74 1.64 0.39
CA GLY A 356 2.34 1.26 0.42
C GLY A 356 2.07 -0.07 -0.29
N GLN A 357 2.63 -0.24 -1.49
CA GLN A 357 2.51 -1.48 -2.27
C GLN A 357 3.14 -2.68 -1.55
N HIS A 358 4.33 -2.50 -0.97
CA HIS A 358 5.00 -3.53 -0.19
C HIS A 358 4.14 -3.97 1.01
N LEU A 359 3.60 -3.01 1.77
CA LEU A 359 2.69 -3.30 2.89
C LEU A 359 1.43 -4.03 2.44
N SER A 360 0.85 -3.65 1.30
CA SER A 360 -0.34 -4.29 0.74
C SER A 360 -0.07 -5.75 0.34
N ASN A 361 1.09 -6.02 -0.25
CA ASN A 361 1.51 -7.37 -0.64
C ASN A 361 1.79 -8.27 0.57
N GLN A 362 2.36 -7.72 1.65
CA GLN A 362 2.55 -8.45 2.90
C GLN A 362 1.22 -8.88 3.51
N LEU A 363 0.20 -8.01 3.50
CA LEU A 363 -1.16 -8.30 3.97
C LEU A 363 -1.85 -9.43 3.18
N ALA A 364 -1.46 -9.64 1.93
CA ALA A 364 -2.02 -10.70 1.08
C ALA A 364 -1.41 -12.08 1.36
N SER A 365 -0.36 -12.17 2.18
CA SER A 365 0.38 -13.41 2.44
C SER A 365 -0.37 -14.35 3.41
N PRO A 366 -0.31 -15.68 3.20
CA PRO A 366 -0.93 -16.64 4.11
C PRO A 366 -0.23 -16.61 5.48
N GLY A 367 -0.93 -16.18 6.53
CA GLY A 367 -0.36 -16.03 7.88
C GLY A 367 -0.26 -14.60 8.39
N ALA A 368 -0.78 -13.59 7.66
CA ALA A 368 -0.98 -12.27 8.22
C ALA A 368 -1.98 -12.35 9.41
N VAL A 369 -1.49 -12.15 10.63
CA VAL A 369 -2.30 -12.10 11.86
C VAL A 369 -2.04 -10.76 12.54
N LEU A 370 -3.10 -10.03 12.88
CA LEU A 370 -2.98 -8.86 13.75
C LEU A 370 -2.76 -9.34 15.18
N SER A 371 -1.55 -9.18 15.72
CA SER A 371 -1.31 -9.46 17.13
C SER A 371 -1.62 -8.20 17.95
N ALA A 372 -2.55 -8.32 18.91
CA ALA A 372 -2.64 -7.39 20.02
C ALA A 372 -1.61 -7.85 21.07
N GLY A 373 -0.62 -7.00 21.34
CA GLY A 373 0.62 -7.41 21.99
C GLY A 373 0.48 -8.18 23.32
N SER A 374 1.30 -9.21 23.48
CA SER A 374 2.32 -9.33 24.55
C SER A 374 2.99 -10.71 24.45
N GLY A 375 4.28 -10.71 24.12
CA GLY A 375 5.23 -11.79 24.37
C GLY A 375 4.92 -13.21 23.84
N ALA A 376 5.18 -13.47 22.56
CA ALA A 376 5.75 -14.75 22.07
C ALA A 376 6.22 -14.61 20.61
N LYS A 377 7.37 -15.21 20.28
CA LYS A 377 7.99 -15.26 18.95
C LYS A 377 7.11 -15.98 17.92
N GLN A 378 6.62 -15.28 16.88
CA GLN A 378 6.70 -15.69 15.46
C GLN A 378 6.06 -14.65 14.50
N MET A 379 6.89 -14.18 13.55
CA MET A 379 6.61 -13.41 12.31
C MET A 379 5.61 -12.23 12.38
N ASP A 380 6.22 -11.07 12.61
CA ASP A 380 5.64 -9.75 12.83
C ASP A 380 5.43 -9.01 11.50
N LEU A 381 4.23 -9.14 10.90
CA LEU A 381 3.85 -8.39 9.71
C LEU A 381 2.53 -7.66 9.99
N THR A 382 2.65 -6.49 10.64
CA THR A 382 1.83 -5.25 10.51
C THR A 382 2.06 -4.34 11.73
N SER A 383 3.32 -4.05 12.03
CA SER A 383 3.65 -3.07 13.06
C SER A 383 3.13 -1.70 12.63
N ARG A 384 2.44 -1.05 13.54
CA ARG A 384 1.97 0.34 13.44
C ARG A 384 3.07 1.27 12.89
N ASP A 385 4.33 0.97 13.21
CA ASP A 385 5.56 1.61 12.76
C ASP A 385 5.69 1.73 11.23
N GLU A 386 5.37 0.69 10.45
CA GLU A 386 5.47 0.75 8.99
C GLU A 386 4.38 1.61 8.35
N LEU A 387 3.17 1.60 8.95
CA LEU A 387 2.10 2.52 8.56
C LEU A 387 2.42 3.97 8.95
N GLU A 388 3.09 4.18 10.09
CA GLU A 388 3.61 5.49 10.50
C GLU A 388 4.70 5.99 9.54
N LEU A 389 5.61 5.13 9.09
CA LEU A 389 6.60 5.46 8.06
C LEU A 389 5.93 5.86 6.74
N LEU A 390 4.90 5.12 6.29
CA LEU A 390 4.13 5.49 5.12
C LEU A 390 3.46 6.87 5.27
N ILE A 391 2.83 7.12 6.42
CA ILE A 391 2.22 8.42 6.74
C ILE A 391 3.28 9.53 6.66
N GLY A 392 4.45 9.33 7.26
CA GLY A 392 5.57 10.27 7.22
C GLY A 392 6.07 10.55 5.80
N GLU A 393 6.23 9.51 4.97
CA GLU A 393 6.65 9.65 3.57
C GLU A 393 5.62 10.43 2.72
N ILE A 394 4.32 10.26 2.98
CA ILE A 394 3.27 11.05 2.31
C ILE A 394 3.33 12.53 2.77
N GLN A 395 3.55 12.78 4.06
CA GLN A 395 3.71 14.14 4.59
C GLN A 395 4.95 14.84 4.01
N GLU A 396 6.07 14.13 3.90
CA GLU A 396 7.27 14.62 3.23
C GLU A 396 6.99 14.99 1.77
N ALA A 397 6.24 14.16 1.05
CA ALA A 397 5.83 14.44 -0.32
C ALA A 397 4.96 15.71 -0.41
N GLN A 398 4.04 15.93 0.53
CA GLN A 398 3.23 17.16 0.60
C GLN A 398 4.09 18.40 0.87
N VAL A 399 5.03 18.31 1.80
CA VAL A 399 5.95 19.43 2.11
C VAL A 399 6.77 19.79 0.87
N GLN A 400 7.35 18.78 0.20
CA GLN A 400 8.11 19.02 -1.03
C GLN A 400 7.24 19.59 -2.16
N PHE A 401 6.03 19.07 -2.32
CA PHE A 401 5.07 19.59 -3.28
C PHE A 401 4.76 21.07 -3.03
N ASN A 402 4.58 21.48 -1.77
CA ASN A 402 4.31 22.87 -1.43
C ASN A 402 5.48 23.81 -1.78
N LEU A 403 6.72 23.35 -1.64
CA LEU A 403 7.91 24.09 -2.07
C LEU A 403 7.99 24.23 -3.59
N GLU A 404 7.56 23.20 -4.31
CA GLU A 404 7.57 23.11 -5.77
C GLU A 404 6.23 23.49 -6.41
N ARG A 405 5.27 24.01 -5.63
CA ARG A 405 3.88 24.17 -6.08
C ARG A 405 3.75 24.96 -7.37
N GLY A 406 4.56 26.02 -7.52
CA GLY A 406 4.59 26.86 -8.72
C GLY A 406 5.14 26.19 -9.97
N VAL A 407 5.78 25.02 -9.84
CA VAL A 407 6.33 24.22 -10.94
C VAL A 407 5.23 23.40 -11.63
N PHE A 408 4.16 23.04 -10.91
CA PHE A 408 3.15 22.11 -11.41
C PHE A 408 1.89 22.81 -11.92
N PRO A 409 1.55 22.69 -13.22
CA PRO A 409 0.30 23.24 -13.74
C PRO A 409 -0.95 22.57 -13.12
N ALA A 410 -0.84 21.31 -12.69
CA ALA A 410 -1.90 20.55 -12.02
C ALA A 410 -1.86 20.63 -10.48
N ALA A 411 -1.23 21.66 -9.91
CA ALA A 411 -0.97 21.80 -8.47
C ALA A 411 -2.18 21.48 -7.57
N THR A 412 -3.35 22.04 -7.85
CA THR A 412 -4.56 21.80 -7.02
C THR A 412 -4.99 20.34 -7.01
N ARG A 413 -4.82 19.61 -8.12
CA ARG A 413 -5.16 18.18 -8.19
C ARG A 413 -4.14 17.35 -7.41
N ILE A 414 -2.85 17.63 -7.61
CA ILE A 414 -1.76 16.95 -6.89
C ILE A 414 -1.93 17.13 -5.38
N GLU A 415 -2.21 18.36 -4.92
CA GLU A 415 -2.48 18.66 -3.51
C GLU A 415 -3.67 17.84 -2.96
N GLY A 416 -4.78 17.81 -3.69
CA GLY A 416 -5.98 17.06 -3.31
C GLY A 416 -5.73 15.55 -3.20
N GLU A 417 -5.03 14.97 -4.18
CA GLU A 417 -4.70 13.55 -4.16
C GLU A 417 -3.72 13.20 -3.03
N LEU A 418 -2.68 14.01 -2.80
CA LEU A 418 -1.75 13.79 -1.68
C LEU A 418 -2.45 13.93 -0.32
N GLY A 419 -3.34 14.91 -0.17
CA GLY A 419 -4.17 15.05 1.03
C GLY A 419 -5.07 13.85 1.27
N THR A 420 -5.71 13.35 0.22
CA THR A 420 -6.58 12.16 0.30
C THR A 420 -5.77 10.88 0.58
N ALA A 421 -4.58 10.75 -0.01
CA ALA A 421 -3.67 9.65 0.28
C ALA A 421 -3.31 9.58 1.77
N LEU A 422 -2.95 10.74 2.36
CA LEU A 422 -2.62 10.84 3.77
C LEU A 422 -3.80 10.43 4.66
N GLN A 423 -5.01 10.87 4.32
CA GLN A 423 -6.22 10.49 5.06
C GLN A 423 -6.45 8.97 5.06
N TYR A 424 -6.30 8.32 3.91
CA TYR A 424 -6.45 6.88 3.83
C TYR A 424 -5.32 6.12 4.54
N ALA A 425 -4.08 6.61 4.50
CA ALA A 425 -2.99 6.02 5.29
C ALA A 425 -3.27 6.10 6.81
N LEU A 426 -3.79 7.22 7.29
CA LEU A 426 -4.24 7.39 8.69
C LEU A 426 -5.42 6.47 9.04
N GLN A 427 -6.35 6.24 8.12
CA GLN A 427 -7.44 5.28 8.31
C GLN A 427 -6.95 3.83 8.34
N ALA A 428 -5.96 3.48 7.51
CA ALA A 428 -5.30 2.17 7.55
C ALA A 428 -4.61 1.95 8.91
N TYR A 429 -3.90 2.96 9.42
CA TYR A 429 -3.34 2.96 10.77
C TYR A 429 -4.41 2.74 11.85
N THR A 430 -5.51 3.49 11.78
CA THR A 430 -6.62 3.37 12.73
C THR A 430 -7.25 1.97 12.69
N ALA A 431 -7.45 1.40 11.50
CA ALA A 431 -7.95 0.04 11.34
C ALA A 431 -6.97 -0.99 11.91
N ALA A 432 -5.66 -0.78 11.77
CA ALA A 432 -4.63 -1.63 12.35
C ALA A 432 -4.65 -1.55 13.88
N VAL A 433 -4.81 -0.35 14.47
CA VAL A 433 -5.00 -0.15 15.91
C VAL A 433 -6.22 -0.92 16.42
N ALA A 434 -7.31 -0.92 15.65
CA ALA A 434 -8.55 -1.61 15.97
C ALA A 434 -8.53 -3.13 15.70
N GLY A 435 -7.44 -3.70 15.18
CA GLY A 435 -7.40 -5.13 14.85
C GLY A 435 -8.24 -5.50 13.62
N TYR A 436 -8.59 -4.55 12.74
CA TYR A 436 -9.48 -4.76 11.59
C TYR A 436 -8.71 -4.85 10.26
N LEU A 437 -8.18 -6.05 9.97
CA LEU A 437 -7.34 -6.31 8.79
C LEU A 437 -7.98 -5.97 7.44
N PRO A 438 -9.27 -6.29 7.18
CA PRO A 438 -9.92 -5.90 5.93
C PRO A 438 -9.95 -4.37 5.74
N GLY A 439 -10.11 -3.62 6.83
CA GLY A 439 -10.03 -2.17 6.82
C GLY A 439 -8.63 -1.66 6.47
N VAL A 440 -7.58 -2.26 7.05
CA VAL A 440 -6.19 -1.93 6.70
C VAL A 440 -5.95 -2.11 5.20
N LYS A 441 -6.31 -3.29 4.66
CA LYS A 441 -6.14 -3.60 3.23
C LYS A 441 -6.90 -2.62 2.34
N SER A 442 -8.16 -2.34 2.67
CA SER A 442 -9.03 -1.44 1.92
C SER A 442 -8.48 -0.01 1.90
N HIS A 443 -8.15 0.55 3.07
CA HIS A 443 -7.62 1.91 3.19
C HIS A 443 -6.24 2.06 2.55
N LEU A 444 -5.36 1.06 2.69
CA LEU A 444 -4.05 1.09 2.08
C LEU A 444 -4.14 1.10 0.54
N ARG A 445 -5.04 0.31 -0.04
CA ARG A 445 -5.31 0.31 -1.48
C ARG A 445 -5.73 1.69 -1.99
N GLU A 446 -6.62 2.37 -1.25
CA GLU A 446 -7.05 3.72 -1.59
C GLU A 446 -5.89 4.72 -1.47
N ALA A 447 -5.07 4.65 -0.41
CA ALA A 447 -3.90 5.52 -0.25
C ALA A 447 -2.92 5.39 -1.44
N ILE A 448 -2.61 4.16 -1.86
CA ILE A 448 -1.75 3.89 -3.02
C ILE A 448 -2.38 4.43 -4.30
N SER A 449 -3.70 4.26 -4.48
CA SER A 449 -4.43 4.78 -5.65
C SER A 449 -4.27 6.30 -5.80
N ARG A 450 -4.36 7.03 -4.69
CA ARG A 450 -4.19 8.48 -4.65
C ARG A 450 -2.75 8.91 -4.92
N LEU A 451 -1.77 8.16 -4.42
CA LEU A 451 -0.34 8.40 -4.73
C LEU A 451 -0.04 8.19 -6.23
N GLU A 452 -0.64 7.17 -6.85
CA GLU A 452 -0.50 6.94 -8.29
C GLU A 452 -1.14 8.05 -9.13
N LEU A 453 -2.34 8.51 -8.76
CA LEU A 453 -2.98 9.66 -9.43
C LEU A 453 -2.13 10.93 -9.32
N SER A 454 -1.55 11.19 -8.13
CA SER A 454 -0.61 12.29 -7.94
C SER A 454 0.60 12.19 -8.89
N GLY A 455 1.22 11.01 -8.98
CA GLY A 455 2.32 10.74 -9.92
C GLY A 455 1.93 10.96 -11.38
N VAL A 456 0.72 10.57 -11.78
CA VAL A 456 0.18 10.84 -13.13
C VAL A 456 0.05 12.33 -13.39
N PHE A 457 -0.51 13.11 -12.46
CA PHE A 457 -0.66 14.56 -12.64
C PHE A 457 0.68 15.31 -12.64
N ILE A 458 1.68 14.78 -11.94
CA ILE A 458 3.06 15.28 -12.02
C ILE A 458 3.66 15.03 -13.41
N ALA A 459 3.47 13.83 -13.97
CA ALA A 459 4.02 13.45 -15.27
C ALA A 459 3.24 14.03 -16.46
N ASN A 460 1.92 14.21 -16.34
CA ASN A 460 1.05 14.72 -17.40
C ASN A 460 0.04 15.77 -16.85
N PRO A 461 0.46 17.03 -16.73
CA PRO A 461 -0.32 18.07 -16.05
C PRO A 461 -1.49 18.62 -16.87
N TYR A 462 -1.55 18.35 -18.18
CA TYR A 462 -2.59 18.88 -19.09
C TYR A 462 -3.77 17.92 -19.33
N GLY A 463 -3.85 16.84 -18.55
CA GLY A 463 -5.01 15.95 -18.51
C GLY A 463 -5.02 14.94 -19.64
N SER A 464 -4.31 13.83 -19.45
CA SER A 464 -4.79 12.54 -19.94
C SER A 464 -5.54 11.84 -18.81
N ASN A 465 -6.43 10.93 -19.18
CA ASN A 465 -6.98 10.01 -18.21
C ASN A 465 -5.83 9.18 -17.60
N ALA A 466 -5.89 8.85 -16.31
CA ALA A 466 -4.81 8.10 -15.66
C ALA A 466 -4.56 6.72 -16.30
N ILE A 467 -5.57 6.09 -16.93
CA ILE A 467 -5.37 4.83 -17.66
C ILE A 467 -4.58 4.97 -18.96
N ASP A 468 -4.25 6.20 -19.37
CA ASP A 468 -3.34 6.49 -20.48
C ASP A 468 -1.85 6.51 -20.01
N SER A 469 -1.58 6.18 -18.74
CA SER A 469 -0.25 5.95 -18.19
C SER A 469 0.01 4.46 -17.99
N ALA A 470 1.18 3.96 -18.44
CA ALA A 470 1.55 2.55 -18.39
C ALA A 470 1.60 2.01 -16.94
N SER A 471 2.30 2.71 -16.04
CA SER A 471 2.42 2.29 -14.64
C SER A 471 1.06 2.28 -13.93
N TYR A 472 0.22 3.29 -14.23
CA TYR A 472 -1.11 3.38 -13.62
C TYR A 472 -2.03 2.25 -14.10
N VAL A 473 -2.10 2.02 -15.41
CA VAL A 473 -3.04 1.04 -15.98
C VAL A 473 -2.65 -0.40 -15.60
N VAL A 474 -1.35 -0.70 -15.55
CA VAL A 474 -0.84 -2.01 -15.11
C VAL A 474 -1.27 -2.28 -13.68
N ARG A 475 -0.95 -1.37 -12.75
CA ARG A 475 -1.38 -1.50 -11.35
C ARG A 475 -2.90 -1.62 -11.25
N GLN A 476 -3.64 -0.76 -11.95
CA GLN A 476 -5.09 -0.76 -11.90
C GLN A 476 -5.68 -2.09 -12.38
N HIS A 477 -5.07 -2.77 -13.37
CA HIS A 477 -5.48 -4.12 -13.78
C HIS A 477 -5.23 -5.17 -12.69
N TYR A 478 -4.11 -5.11 -11.96
CA TYR A 478 -3.90 -5.97 -10.80
C TYR A 478 -4.97 -5.77 -9.73
N VAL A 479 -5.32 -4.51 -9.42
CA VAL A 479 -6.35 -4.19 -8.44
C VAL A 479 -7.74 -4.62 -8.91
N ASP A 480 -8.10 -4.30 -10.16
CA ASP A 480 -9.43 -4.55 -10.70
C ASP A 480 -9.69 -6.04 -10.95
N PHE A 481 -8.67 -6.79 -11.39
CA PHE A 481 -8.83 -8.18 -11.81
C PHE A 481 -8.39 -9.18 -10.73
N PHE A 482 -7.34 -8.88 -9.97
CA PHE A 482 -6.78 -9.81 -8.97
C PHE A 482 -6.99 -9.39 -7.52
N ASP A 483 -7.58 -8.22 -7.25
CA ASP A 483 -7.78 -7.69 -5.89
C ASP A 483 -6.46 -7.58 -5.06
N ARG A 484 -5.34 -7.36 -5.75
CA ARG A 484 -4.00 -7.24 -5.13
C ARG A 484 -3.14 -6.20 -5.86
N GLU A 485 -2.06 -5.80 -5.23
CA GLU A 485 -1.01 -5.03 -5.90
C GLU A 485 -0.13 -5.96 -6.74
N PRO A 486 0.52 -5.47 -7.80
CA PRO A 486 1.58 -6.21 -8.46
C PRO A 486 2.76 -6.44 -7.51
N ASP A 487 3.45 -7.55 -7.68
CA ASP A 487 4.84 -7.66 -7.23
C ASP A 487 5.75 -6.88 -8.19
N GLN A 488 6.98 -6.61 -7.75
CA GLN A 488 7.93 -5.80 -8.54
C GLN A 488 8.19 -6.40 -9.94
N ALA A 489 8.35 -7.72 -10.04
CA ALA A 489 8.66 -8.36 -11.32
C ALA A 489 7.46 -8.29 -12.29
N GLY A 490 6.25 -8.48 -11.77
CA GLY A 490 5.01 -8.32 -12.53
C GLY A 490 4.80 -6.88 -13.01
N ASP A 491 4.98 -5.89 -12.13
CA ASP A 491 4.87 -4.47 -12.48
C ASP A 491 5.84 -4.10 -13.59
N GLU A 492 7.12 -4.46 -13.44
CA GLU A 492 8.16 -4.21 -14.43
C GLU A 492 7.85 -4.92 -15.76
N TYR A 493 7.48 -6.19 -15.72
CA TYR A 493 7.20 -6.97 -16.92
C TYR A 493 6.07 -6.36 -17.75
N TRP A 494 4.94 -6.03 -17.12
CA TRP A 494 3.76 -5.48 -17.82
C TRP A 494 3.96 -4.03 -18.25
N THR A 495 4.59 -3.21 -17.41
CA THR A 495 4.91 -1.82 -17.77
C THR A 495 5.86 -1.77 -18.98
N ASN A 496 6.81 -2.72 -19.06
CA ASN A 496 7.72 -2.87 -20.19
C ASN A 496 7.07 -3.44 -21.48
N GLN A 497 5.75 -3.64 -21.52
CA GLN A 497 5.03 -3.95 -22.76
C GLN A 497 4.60 -2.71 -23.55
N PHE A 498 4.61 -1.53 -22.91
CA PHE A 498 4.28 -0.24 -23.49
C PHE A 498 5.43 0.57 -24.18
N PRO A 499 6.73 0.22 -24.09
CA PRO A 499 7.79 0.91 -24.83
C PRO A 499 7.59 0.94 -26.35
N GLY A 500 8.10 2.00 -26.99
CA GLY A 500 8.11 2.14 -28.45
C GLY A 500 7.00 3.00 -29.05
N CYS A 501 6.01 3.44 -28.25
CA CYS A 501 4.92 4.28 -28.75
C CYS A 501 5.25 5.78 -28.82
N GLY A 502 6.24 6.28 -28.07
CA GLY A 502 6.53 7.71 -28.02
C GLY A 502 5.27 8.52 -27.64
N THR A 503 4.93 9.54 -28.42
CA THR A 503 3.70 10.34 -28.29
C THR A 503 2.51 9.80 -29.09
N ASN A 504 2.62 8.63 -29.73
CA ASN A 504 1.55 8.03 -30.52
C ASN A 504 0.48 7.41 -29.61
N VAL A 505 -0.65 8.11 -29.50
CA VAL A 505 -1.82 7.71 -28.68
C VAL A 505 -2.51 6.44 -29.18
N GLU A 506 -2.49 6.17 -30.49
CA GLU A 506 -3.10 4.96 -31.06
C GLU A 506 -2.26 3.72 -30.73
N CYS A 507 -0.94 3.84 -30.84
CA CYS A 507 -0.01 2.78 -30.41
C CYS A 507 -0.22 2.44 -28.93
N PHE A 508 -0.32 3.46 -28.06
CA PHE A 508 -0.56 3.23 -26.64
C PHE A 508 -1.91 2.56 -26.40
N ALA A 509 -2.97 2.99 -27.10
CA ALA A 509 -4.30 2.40 -26.99
C ALA A 509 -4.29 0.92 -27.41
N GLU A 510 -3.60 0.57 -28.50
CA GLU A 510 -3.44 -0.81 -28.96
C GLU A 510 -2.67 -1.66 -27.93
N LYS A 511 -1.52 -1.17 -27.45
CA LYS A 511 -0.74 -1.85 -26.39
C LYS A 511 -1.57 -2.07 -25.13
N ARG A 512 -2.34 -1.08 -24.70
CA ARG A 512 -3.25 -1.20 -23.56
C ARG A 512 -4.29 -2.30 -23.77
N ILE A 513 -4.88 -2.40 -24.97
CA ILE A 513 -5.83 -3.47 -25.30
C ILE A 513 -5.18 -4.84 -25.14
N HIS A 514 -3.97 -5.03 -25.68
CA HIS A 514 -3.28 -6.32 -25.60
C HIS A 514 -2.81 -6.67 -24.17
N VAL A 515 -2.23 -5.71 -23.45
CA VAL A 515 -1.83 -5.91 -22.05
C VAL A 515 -3.04 -6.25 -21.20
N SER A 516 -4.14 -5.49 -21.34
CA SER A 516 -5.35 -5.74 -20.56
C SER A 516 -5.98 -7.11 -20.86
N ALA A 517 -6.06 -7.48 -22.14
CA ALA A 517 -6.53 -8.80 -22.53
C ALA A 517 -5.65 -9.93 -21.95
N ALA A 518 -4.34 -9.72 -21.89
CA ALA A 518 -3.40 -10.73 -21.39
C ALA A 518 -3.64 -11.08 -19.91
N PHE A 519 -4.18 -10.17 -19.10
CA PHE A 519 -4.57 -10.49 -17.72
C PHE A 519 -5.70 -11.54 -17.70
N PHE A 520 -6.76 -11.35 -18.48
CA PHE A 520 -7.87 -12.30 -18.58
C PHE A 520 -7.48 -13.63 -19.23
N LEU A 521 -6.47 -13.61 -20.12
CA LEU A 521 -5.92 -14.79 -20.76
C LEU A 521 -4.83 -15.47 -19.94
N SER A 522 -4.36 -14.85 -18.85
CA SER A 522 -3.31 -15.41 -18.02
C SER A 522 -3.75 -16.71 -17.34
N ILE A 523 -2.79 -17.60 -17.09
CA ILE A 523 -3.06 -18.83 -16.34
C ILE A 523 -3.57 -18.52 -14.92
N GLU A 524 -3.10 -17.43 -14.30
CA GLU A 524 -3.58 -16.99 -13.00
C GLU A 524 -5.08 -16.77 -13.05
N PHE A 525 -5.55 -15.92 -13.96
CA PHE A 525 -6.96 -15.52 -14.03
C PHE A 525 -7.88 -16.65 -14.53
N GLN A 526 -7.41 -17.48 -15.47
CA GLN A 526 -8.16 -18.63 -15.95
C GLN A 526 -8.36 -19.71 -14.87
N GLN A 527 -7.39 -19.84 -13.97
CA GLN A 527 -7.43 -20.84 -12.89
C GLN A 527 -8.00 -20.29 -11.58
N THR A 528 -8.18 -18.97 -11.45
CA THR A 528 -8.89 -18.32 -10.34
C THR A 528 -10.28 -17.87 -10.78
N GLY A 529 -10.41 -16.72 -11.43
CA GLY A 529 -11.68 -16.08 -11.76
C GLY A 529 -12.58 -16.94 -12.65
N TYR A 530 -12.05 -17.54 -13.72
CA TYR A 530 -12.90 -18.40 -14.56
C TYR A 530 -13.30 -19.69 -13.86
N PHE A 531 -12.49 -20.18 -12.92
CA PHE A 531 -12.87 -21.32 -12.10
C PHE A 531 -14.02 -20.96 -11.14
N VAL A 532 -14.00 -19.77 -10.52
CA VAL A 532 -15.14 -19.27 -9.72
C VAL A 532 -16.40 -19.16 -10.56
N HIS A 533 -16.33 -18.55 -11.76
CA HIS A 533 -17.45 -18.49 -12.69
C HIS A 533 -18.03 -19.89 -12.99
N ARG A 534 -17.15 -20.85 -13.31
CA ARG A 534 -17.55 -22.23 -13.58
C ARG A 534 -18.15 -22.93 -12.37
N LEU A 535 -17.72 -22.63 -11.14
CA LEU A 535 -18.32 -23.17 -9.92
C LEU A 535 -19.74 -22.66 -9.70
N TYR A 536 -19.99 -21.37 -9.91
CA TYR A 536 -21.35 -20.81 -9.89
C TYR A 536 -22.21 -21.45 -10.96
N LYS A 537 -21.67 -21.63 -12.17
CA LYS A 537 -22.41 -22.27 -13.25
C LYS A 537 -22.72 -23.73 -12.96
N SER A 538 -21.75 -24.56 -12.58
CA SER A 538 -21.96 -25.99 -12.31
C SER A 538 -22.81 -26.24 -11.06
N SER A 539 -22.71 -25.39 -10.03
CA SER A 539 -23.49 -25.54 -8.79
C SER A 539 -24.88 -24.92 -8.85
N TYR A 540 -25.08 -23.84 -9.59
CA TYR A 540 -26.33 -23.08 -9.50
C TYR A 540 -27.03 -22.87 -10.84
N GLY A 541 -26.35 -23.12 -11.96
CA GLY A 541 -26.89 -22.88 -13.29
C GLY A 541 -26.94 -21.40 -13.66
N ARG A 542 -26.28 -20.52 -12.89
CA ARG A 542 -26.22 -19.06 -13.12
C ARG A 542 -24.79 -18.53 -13.07
N ILE A 543 -24.61 -17.32 -13.59
CA ILE A 543 -23.39 -16.55 -13.38
C ILE A 543 -23.41 -15.92 -11.96
N PRO A 544 -22.23 -15.69 -11.34
CA PRO A 544 -22.17 -14.96 -10.09
C PRO A 544 -22.54 -13.49 -10.27
N SER A 545 -22.93 -12.83 -9.18
CA SER A 545 -22.84 -11.38 -9.05
C SER A 545 -21.42 -10.94 -8.68
N ILE A 546 -21.09 -9.65 -8.85
CA ILE A 546 -19.78 -9.11 -8.47
C ILE A 546 -19.50 -9.27 -6.98
N PHE A 547 -20.52 -9.12 -6.12
CA PHE A 547 -20.40 -9.25 -4.66
C PHE A 547 -20.12 -10.68 -4.20
N GLU A 548 -20.54 -11.66 -5.00
CA GLU A 548 -20.22 -13.06 -4.83
C GLU A 548 -18.83 -13.39 -5.39
N PHE A 549 -18.54 -12.90 -6.59
CA PHE A 549 -17.33 -13.22 -7.32
C PHE A 549 -16.06 -12.72 -6.66
N MET A 550 -16.03 -11.44 -6.27
CA MET A 550 -14.81 -10.79 -5.76
C MET A 550 -14.21 -11.49 -4.52
N PRO A 551 -14.99 -11.75 -3.44
CA PRO A 551 -14.44 -12.45 -2.28
C PRO A 551 -14.01 -13.88 -2.60
N ASP A 552 -14.76 -14.59 -3.45
CA ASP A 552 -14.43 -15.97 -3.82
C ASP A 552 -13.14 -16.05 -4.66
N ASN A 553 -12.98 -15.14 -5.62
CA ASN A 553 -11.77 -15.03 -6.42
C ASN A 553 -10.54 -14.72 -5.56
N ALA A 554 -10.68 -13.84 -4.57
CA ALA A 554 -9.61 -13.48 -3.65
C ALA A 554 -9.12 -14.68 -2.81
N VAL A 555 -10.02 -15.57 -2.38
CA VAL A 555 -9.65 -16.79 -1.63
C VAL A 555 -8.82 -17.73 -2.50
N ILE A 556 -9.22 -17.95 -3.76
CA ILE A 556 -8.51 -18.88 -4.65
C ILE A 556 -7.14 -18.32 -5.06
N GLY A 557 -7.04 -17.01 -5.29
CA GLY A 557 -5.79 -16.33 -5.62
C GLY A 557 -4.83 -16.11 -4.45
N GLN A 558 -5.21 -16.48 -3.22
CA GLN A 558 -4.45 -16.10 -2.02
C GLN A 558 -3.02 -16.66 -2.01
N GLY A 559 -2.03 -15.76 -2.08
CA GLY A 559 -0.60 -16.10 -2.09
C GLY A 559 -0.13 -16.77 -3.38
N VAL A 560 -0.89 -16.68 -4.47
CA VAL A 560 -0.51 -17.23 -5.78
C VAL A 560 0.21 -16.15 -6.57
N ILE A 561 1.48 -16.38 -6.88
CA ILE A 561 2.28 -15.55 -7.79
C ILE A 561 2.82 -16.48 -8.87
N VAL A 562 2.25 -16.39 -10.08
CA VAL A 562 2.63 -17.27 -11.19
C VAL A 562 4.10 -17.09 -11.53
N GLY A 563 4.82 -18.21 -11.64
CA GLY A 563 6.26 -18.23 -11.91
C GLY A 563 7.14 -18.21 -10.65
N SER A 564 6.57 -18.00 -9.47
CA SER A 564 7.30 -18.14 -8.19
C SER A 564 7.39 -19.61 -7.76
N SER A 565 8.45 -20.02 -7.05
CA SER A 565 8.61 -21.42 -6.64
C SER A 565 7.41 -21.94 -5.82
N GLY A 566 6.76 -23.01 -6.28
CA GLY A 566 5.66 -23.68 -5.56
C GLY A 566 4.26 -23.08 -5.77
N TRP A 567 4.10 -22.13 -6.70
CA TRP A 567 2.83 -21.45 -6.95
C TRP A 567 1.70 -22.40 -7.41
N GLU A 568 2.01 -23.44 -8.20
CA GLU A 568 1.02 -24.42 -8.68
C GLU A 568 0.45 -25.23 -7.52
N ALA A 569 1.32 -25.67 -6.60
CA ALA A 569 0.92 -26.41 -5.41
C ALA A 569 0.08 -25.53 -4.48
N ARG A 570 0.44 -24.25 -4.34
CA ARG A 570 -0.35 -23.26 -3.58
C ARG A 570 -1.74 -23.08 -4.17
N LEU A 571 -1.84 -22.89 -5.49
CA LEU A 571 -3.11 -22.72 -6.18
C LEU A 571 -3.98 -23.99 -6.08
N ALA A 572 -3.39 -25.18 -6.22
CA ALA A 572 -4.10 -26.45 -6.04
C ALA A 572 -4.66 -26.57 -4.62
N ALA A 573 -3.86 -26.26 -3.59
CA ALA A 573 -4.30 -26.29 -2.20
C ALA A 573 -5.42 -25.28 -1.92
N ASN A 574 -5.32 -24.06 -2.45
CA ASN A 574 -6.38 -23.05 -2.32
C ASN A 574 -7.70 -23.54 -2.93
N LYS A 575 -7.67 -24.10 -4.15
CA LYS A 575 -8.85 -24.65 -4.81
C LYS A 575 -9.48 -25.80 -4.03
N GLU A 576 -8.67 -26.72 -3.53
CA GLU A 576 -9.15 -27.86 -2.75
C GLU A 576 -9.86 -27.39 -1.47
N GLN A 577 -9.23 -26.50 -0.71
CA GLN A 577 -9.83 -25.93 0.49
C GLN A 577 -11.11 -25.14 0.18
N PHE A 578 -11.10 -24.37 -0.91
CA PHE A 578 -12.25 -23.59 -1.34
C PHE A 578 -13.42 -24.48 -1.78
N LEU A 579 -13.17 -25.57 -2.51
CA LEU A 579 -14.21 -26.54 -2.88
C LEU A 579 -14.83 -27.21 -1.65
N ARG A 580 -14.00 -27.57 -0.67
CA ARG A 580 -14.48 -28.15 0.59
C ARG A 580 -15.36 -27.18 1.37
N SER A 581 -15.04 -25.88 1.41
CA SER A 581 -15.89 -24.87 2.06
C SER A 581 -17.13 -24.54 1.22
N TRP A 582 -17.02 -24.56 -0.11
CA TRP A 582 -18.11 -24.29 -1.05
C TRP A 582 -19.29 -25.24 -0.83
N VAL A 583 -19.03 -26.55 -0.74
CA VAL A 583 -20.08 -27.54 -0.53
C VAL A 583 -20.73 -27.47 0.86
N GLN A 584 -20.15 -26.71 1.79
CA GLN A 584 -20.73 -26.46 3.12
C GLN A 584 -21.61 -25.21 3.16
N ARG A 585 -21.67 -24.42 2.08
CA ARG A 585 -22.54 -23.22 2.01
C ARG A 585 -24.00 -23.61 2.16
N ALA A 586 -24.77 -22.78 2.86
CA ALA A 586 -26.19 -23.01 3.12
C ALA A 586 -26.98 -23.30 1.82
N ASP A 587 -26.81 -22.47 0.80
CA ASP A 587 -27.52 -22.63 -0.48
C ASP A 587 -27.10 -23.90 -1.24
N PHE A 588 -25.83 -24.29 -1.12
CA PHE A 588 -25.37 -25.55 -1.70
C PHE A 588 -26.01 -26.74 -0.98
N ASN A 589 -26.00 -26.72 0.35
CA ASN A 589 -26.59 -27.76 1.18
C ASN A 589 -28.11 -27.88 0.98
N ILE A 590 -28.83 -26.76 0.90
CA ILE A 590 -30.28 -26.74 0.61
C ILE A 590 -30.59 -27.48 -0.69
N ARG A 591 -29.76 -27.31 -1.73
CA ARG A 591 -30.00 -27.90 -3.05
C ARG A 591 -29.54 -29.35 -3.16
N TYR A 592 -28.45 -29.71 -2.49
CA TYR A 592 -27.72 -30.95 -2.78
C TYR A 592 -27.60 -31.92 -1.60
N ALA A 593 -27.77 -31.47 -0.36
CA ALA A 593 -27.47 -32.29 0.82
C ALA A 593 -28.27 -33.59 0.85
N SER A 594 -29.57 -33.52 0.55
CA SER A 594 -30.53 -34.62 0.59
C SER A 594 -30.53 -35.54 -0.64
N LEU A 595 -29.78 -35.19 -1.71
CA LEU A 595 -29.78 -35.97 -2.95
C LEU A 595 -28.94 -37.25 -2.83
N THR A 596 -29.32 -38.30 -3.56
CA THR A 596 -28.43 -39.46 -3.76
C THR A 596 -27.23 -39.08 -4.64
N ASN A 597 -26.20 -39.93 -4.72
CA ASN A 597 -25.02 -39.66 -5.55
C ASN A 597 -25.38 -39.45 -7.02
N GLU A 598 -26.30 -40.27 -7.57
CA GLU A 598 -26.78 -40.18 -8.95
C GLU A 598 -27.50 -38.85 -9.16
N ARG A 599 -28.44 -38.51 -8.28
CA ARG A 599 -29.22 -37.27 -8.36
C ARG A 599 -28.36 -36.03 -8.19
N TYR A 600 -27.33 -36.11 -7.35
CA TYR A 600 -26.35 -35.05 -7.18
C TYR A 600 -25.55 -34.82 -8.47
N VAL A 601 -24.97 -35.87 -9.05
CA VAL A 601 -24.22 -35.79 -10.31
C VAL A 601 -25.11 -35.28 -11.45
N ASP A 602 -26.32 -35.83 -11.59
CA ASP A 602 -27.30 -35.40 -12.60
C ASP A 602 -27.66 -33.92 -12.48
N ALA A 603 -27.89 -33.45 -11.25
CA ALA A 603 -28.26 -32.07 -11.00
C ALA A 603 -27.12 -31.09 -11.28
N LEU A 604 -25.85 -31.50 -11.10
CA LEU A 604 -24.70 -30.70 -11.51
C LEU A 604 -24.53 -30.71 -13.04
N ILE A 605 -24.62 -31.88 -13.68
CA ILE A 605 -24.49 -32.01 -15.15
C ILE A 605 -25.57 -31.18 -15.86
N ALA A 606 -26.80 -31.20 -15.36
CA ALA A 606 -27.91 -30.40 -15.90
C ALA A 606 -27.61 -28.89 -15.91
N ASN A 607 -26.75 -28.39 -15.03
CA ASN A 607 -26.39 -26.98 -14.99
C ASN A 607 -25.31 -26.58 -16.02
N LEU A 608 -24.55 -27.53 -16.56
CA LEU A 608 -23.37 -27.26 -17.39
C LEU A 608 -23.70 -26.66 -18.76
N GLY A 609 -24.91 -26.91 -19.28
CA GLY A 609 -25.29 -26.46 -20.62
C GLY A 609 -24.51 -27.14 -21.76
N VAL A 610 -23.73 -28.19 -21.45
CA VAL A 610 -23.02 -29.04 -22.41
C VAL A 610 -23.37 -30.51 -22.19
N THR A 611 -23.20 -31.32 -23.22
CA THR A 611 -23.35 -32.77 -23.14
C THR A 611 -21.99 -33.39 -22.78
N LEU A 612 -21.93 -34.12 -21.67
CA LEU A 612 -20.76 -34.91 -21.29
C LEU A 612 -20.82 -36.31 -21.91
N ASP A 613 -19.67 -36.98 -21.98
CA ASP A 613 -19.60 -38.41 -22.30
C ASP A 613 -20.41 -39.20 -21.24
N PRO A 614 -21.36 -40.07 -21.63
CA PRO A 614 -22.10 -40.91 -20.68
C PRO A 614 -21.20 -41.72 -19.73
N THR A 615 -20.02 -42.14 -20.19
CA THR A 615 -19.05 -42.88 -19.36
C THR A 615 -18.43 -42.01 -18.27
N GLU A 616 -18.31 -40.69 -18.49
CA GLU A 616 -17.78 -39.76 -17.50
C GLU A 616 -18.77 -39.54 -16.36
N ARG A 617 -20.08 -39.47 -16.67
CA ARG A 617 -21.14 -39.43 -15.66
C ARG A 617 -21.07 -40.65 -14.74
N ASP A 618 -21.00 -41.85 -15.31
CA ASP A 618 -20.98 -43.09 -14.52
C ASP A 618 -19.71 -43.19 -13.66
N ARG A 619 -18.57 -42.70 -14.17
CA ARG A 619 -17.33 -42.61 -13.40
C ARG A 619 -17.45 -41.67 -12.19
N LEU A 620 -18.09 -40.50 -12.34
CA LEU A 620 -18.30 -39.57 -11.22
C LEU A 620 -19.17 -40.16 -10.10
N ILE A 621 -20.18 -40.95 -10.47
CA ILE A 621 -21.03 -41.67 -9.50
C ILE A 621 -20.22 -42.75 -8.79
N LEU A 622 -19.43 -43.53 -9.53
CA LEU A 622 -18.54 -44.55 -8.97
C LEU A 622 -17.50 -43.95 -8.04
N ASP A 623 -16.93 -42.80 -8.38
CA ASP A 623 -15.96 -42.07 -7.57
C ASP A 623 -16.57 -41.70 -6.20
N LEU A 624 -17.81 -41.20 -6.15
CA LEU A 624 -18.54 -40.92 -4.90
C LEU A 624 -18.80 -42.19 -4.09
N ALA A 625 -19.22 -43.27 -4.75
CA ALA A 625 -19.43 -44.57 -4.11
C ALA A 625 -18.13 -45.15 -3.52
N SER A 626 -16.99 -44.80 -4.13
CA SER A 626 -15.64 -45.24 -3.73
C SER A 626 -14.96 -44.29 -2.74
N GLY A 627 -15.68 -43.30 -2.20
CA GLY A 627 -15.20 -42.42 -1.12
C GLY A 627 -14.70 -41.04 -1.56
N SER A 628 -14.81 -40.67 -2.85
CA SER A 628 -14.63 -39.27 -3.25
C SER A 628 -15.69 -38.39 -2.59
N SER A 629 -15.32 -37.18 -2.23
CA SER A 629 -16.27 -36.22 -1.67
C SER A 629 -17.12 -35.58 -2.77
N ARG A 630 -18.25 -34.97 -2.38
CA ARG A 630 -19.03 -34.11 -3.28
C ARG A 630 -18.20 -32.93 -3.81
N ALA A 631 -17.29 -32.40 -2.99
CA ALA A 631 -16.36 -31.35 -3.40
C ALA A 631 -15.43 -31.80 -4.54
N ASP A 632 -14.95 -33.04 -4.50
CA ASP A 632 -14.07 -33.61 -5.53
C ASP A 632 -14.81 -33.75 -6.87
N VAL A 633 -16.05 -34.23 -6.84
CA VAL A 633 -16.88 -34.36 -8.06
C VAL A 633 -17.23 -32.99 -8.64
N LEU A 634 -17.62 -32.02 -7.80
CA LEU A 634 -17.85 -30.65 -8.25
C LEU A 634 -16.59 -30.04 -8.89
N GLY A 635 -15.43 -30.25 -8.25
CA GLY A 635 -14.14 -29.78 -8.74
C GLY A 635 -13.74 -30.39 -10.09
N LYS A 636 -14.01 -31.68 -10.29
CA LYS A 636 -13.81 -32.37 -11.58
C LYS A 636 -14.70 -31.77 -12.67
N LEU A 637 -16.00 -31.61 -12.39
CA LEU A 637 -16.94 -31.03 -13.35
C LEU A 637 -16.60 -29.57 -13.70
N ALA A 638 -16.27 -28.74 -12.70
CA ALA A 638 -15.89 -27.34 -12.91
C ALA A 638 -14.58 -27.16 -13.69
N GLN A 639 -13.78 -28.22 -13.83
CA GLN A 639 -12.52 -28.24 -14.59
C GLN A 639 -12.60 -29.15 -15.82
N ASN A 640 -13.76 -29.73 -16.14
CA ASN A 640 -13.93 -30.52 -17.34
C ASN A 640 -13.62 -29.65 -18.58
N ASP A 641 -12.87 -30.20 -19.53
CA ASP A 641 -12.35 -29.43 -20.67
C ASP A 641 -13.45 -28.92 -21.60
N VAL A 642 -14.48 -29.72 -21.86
CA VAL A 642 -15.60 -29.35 -22.74
C VAL A 642 -16.38 -28.20 -22.12
N PHE A 643 -16.70 -28.32 -20.83
CA PHE A 643 -17.38 -27.27 -20.08
C PHE A 643 -16.52 -26.00 -19.92
N SER A 644 -15.21 -26.16 -19.68
CA SER A 644 -14.31 -25.03 -19.53
C SER A 644 -14.18 -24.22 -20.82
N ARG A 645 -14.13 -24.89 -21.96
CA ARG A 645 -14.13 -24.24 -23.29
C ARG A 645 -15.47 -23.58 -23.61
N SER A 646 -16.60 -24.24 -23.31
CA SER A 646 -17.92 -23.66 -23.58
C SER A 646 -18.21 -22.41 -22.77
N GLU A 647 -17.70 -22.34 -21.53
CA GLU A 647 -17.88 -21.18 -20.65
C GLU A 647 -16.84 -20.08 -20.85
N PHE A 648 -15.81 -20.27 -21.67
CA PHE A 648 -14.73 -19.29 -21.82
C PHE A 648 -15.24 -17.91 -22.25
N ASN A 649 -16.04 -17.83 -23.32
CA ASN A 649 -16.56 -16.55 -23.81
C ASN A 649 -17.52 -15.89 -22.80
N SER A 650 -18.33 -16.71 -22.12
CA SER A 650 -19.25 -16.24 -21.07
C SER A 650 -18.49 -15.63 -19.90
N ALA A 651 -17.45 -16.31 -19.42
CA ALA A 651 -16.58 -15.83 -18.37
C ALA A 651 -15.79 -14.58 -18.82
N PHE A 652 -15.18 -14.59 -20.01
CA PHE A 652 -14.45 -13.44 -20.53
C PHE A 652 -15.32 -12.18 -20.61
N VAL A 653 -16.58 -12.31 -21.05
CA VAL A 653 -17.55 -11.19 -21.06
C VAL A 653 -17.84 -10.69 -19.66
N LEU A 654 -18.16 -11.60 -18.72
CA LEU A 654 -18.49 -11.24 -17.35
C LEU A 654 -17.35 -10.47 -16.68
N MET A 655 -16.12 -10.88 -16.95
CA MET A 655 -14.93 -10.32 -16.33
C MET A 655 -14.60 -8.91 -16.84
N GLN A 656 -15.09 -8.52 -18.02
CA GLN A 656 -15.03 -7.12 -18.46
C GLN A 656 -15.90 -6.22 -17.58
N TYR A 657 -17.12 -6.66 -17.23
CA TYR A 657 -18.01 -5.90 -16.36
C TYR A 657 -17.48 -5.84 -14.92
N PHE A 658 -17.00 -6.96 -14.40
CA PHE A 658 -16.46 -7.03 -13.04
C PHE A 658 -15.15 -6.28 -12.88
N GLY A 659 -14.24 -6.45 -13.85
CA GLY A 659 -12.93 -5.82 -13.84
C GLY A 659 -13.03 -4.33 -14.14
N TYR A 660 -13.51 -3.97 -15.33
CA TYR A 660 -13.54 -2.57 -15.75
C TYR A 660 -14.68 -1.77 -15.12
N LEU A 661 -15.90 -2.28 -15.13
CA LEU A 661 -17.05 -1.46 -14.75
C LEU A 661 -17.41 -1.57 -13.27
N ARG A 662 -16.81 -2.54 -12.56
CA ARG A 662 -17.03 -2.80 -11.13
C ARG A 662 -18.53 -2.97 -10.79
N ARG A 663 -19.29 -3.57 -11.70
CA ARG A 663 -20.74 -3.85 -11.52
C ARG A 663 -21.17 -5.11 -12.25
N ASP A 664 -22.38 -5.55 -11.96
CA ASP A 664 -23.04 -6.61 -12.72
C ASP A 664 -23.43 -6.13 -14.14
N PRO A 665 -23.32 -7.01 -15.15
CA PRO A 665 -23.86 -6.72 -16.47
C PRO A 665 -25.39 -6.74 -16.45
N ASP A 666 -26.01 -5.87 -17.24
CA ASP A 666 -27.40 -6.06 -17.63
C ASP A 666 -27.51 -7.18 -18.66
N SER A 667 -28.66 -7.86 -18.70
CA SER A 667 -28.89 -9.01 -19.57
C SER A 667 -28.71 -8.68 -21.06
N ALA A 668 -29.03 -7.47 -21.50
CA ALA A 668 -28.93 -7.09 -22.91
C ALA A 668 -27.47 -6.89 -23.31
N GLY A 669 -26.70 -6.13 -22.52
CA GLY A 669 -25.27 -5.91 -22.71
C GLY A 669 -24.46 -7.20 -22.64
N PHE A 670 -24.74 -8.07 -21.66
CA PHE A 670 -24.09 -9.38 -21.56
C PHE A 670 -24.31 -10.23 -22.81
N ASN A 671 -25.57 -10.36 -23.24
CA ASN A 671 -25.92 -11.17 -24.41
C ASN A 671 -25.35 -10.58 -25.71
N PHE A 672 -25.36 -9.25 -25.87
CA PHE A 672 -24.76 -8.58 -27.01
C PHE A 672 -23.28 -8.94 -27.14
N TRP A 673 -22.50 -8.75 -26.07
CA TRP A 673 -21.07 -9.00 -26.10
C TRP A 673 -20.73 -10.48 -26.26
N ARG A 674 -21.45 -11.38 -25.57
CA ARG A 674 -21.27 -12.82 -25.73
C ARG A 674 -21.54 -13.26 -27.16
N ASN A 675 -22.62 -12.78 -27.78
CA ASN A 675 -22.96 -13.12 -29.16
C ASN A 675 -21.93 -12.56 -30.14
N LYS A 676 -21.46 -11.32 -29.95
CA LYS A 676 -20.40 -10.72 -30.76
C LYS A 676 -19.10 -11.51 -30.65
N LEU A 677 -18.71 -11.91 -29.43
CA LEU A 677 -17.50 -12.71 -29.22
C LEU A 677 -17.62 -14.11 -29.86
N ASN A 678 -18.80 -14.75 -29.77
CA ASN A 678 -19.07 -16.02 -30.44
C ASN A 678 -19.01 -15.90 -31.98
N GLN A 679 -19.52 -14.80 -32.55
CA GLN A 679 -19.46 -14.53 -33.99
C GLN A 679 -18.02 -14.48 -34.52
N PHE A 680 -17.09 -14.00 -33.69
CA PHE A 680 -15.67 -13.94 -34.01
C PHE A 680 -14.85 -15.08 -33.39
N GLU A 681 -15.49 -16.20 -33.07
CA GLU A 681 -14.82 -17.42 -32.56
C GLU A 681 -13.95 -17.17 -31.31
N GLY A 682 -14.35 -16.25 -30.43
CA GLY A 682 -13.56 -15.88 -29.25
C GLY A 682 -12.48 -14.83 -29.49
N ASN A 683 -12.30 -14.34 -30.73
CA ASN A 683 -11.33 -13.31 -31.05
C ASN A 683 -11.79 -11.93 -30.52
N TYR A 684 -11.26 -11.56 -29.35
CA TYR A 684 -11.59 -10.31 -28.66
C TYR A 684 -11.16 -9.05 -29.43
N VAL A 685 -10.15 -9.15 -30.31
CA VAL A 685 -9.67 -8.04 -31.14
C VAL A 685 -10.69 -7.75 -32.24
N SER A 686 -11.08 -8.78 -33.01
CA SER A 686 -12.12 -8.66 -34.04
C SER A 686 -13.48 -8.30 -33.46
N ALA A 687 -13.80 -8.79 -32.26
CA ALA A 687 -15.00 -8.37 -31.52
C ALA A 687 -14.90 -6.94 -30.95
N GLU A 688 -13.72 -6.30 -31.00
CA GLU A 688 -13.39 -5.01 -30.38
C GLU A 688 -13.79 -4.91 -28.90
N MET A 689 -13.84 -6.04 -28.20
CA MET A 689 -14.49 -6.10 -26.90
C MET A 689 -13.69 -5.33 -25.85
N VAL A 690 -12.43 -5.72 -25.64
CA VAL A 690 -11.54 -5.05 -24.66
C VAL A 690 -11.39 -3.56 -24.99
N LYS A 691 -11.26 -3.23 -26.28
CA LYS A 691 -11.24 -1.85 -26.77
C LYS A 691 -12.47 -1.06 -26.33
N ALA A 692 -13.67 -1.61 -26.53
CA ALA A 692 -14.92 -0.94 -26.20
C ALA A 692 -15.07 -0.66 -24.70
N PHE A 693 -14.68 -1.60 -23.82
CA PHE A 693 -14.73 -1.37 -22.39
C PHE A 693 -13.68 -0.36 -21.92
N LEU A 694 -12.43 -0.47 -22.38
CA LEU A 694 -11.36 0.47 -22.05
C LEU A 694 -11.62 1.90 -22.54
N ALA A 695 -12.27 2.03 -23.70
CA ALA A 695 -12.64 3.32 -24.27
C ALA A 695 -14.00 3.84 -23.76
N SER A 696 -14.76 3.01 -23.05
CA SER A 696 -16.08 3.40 -22.55
C SER A 696 -15.97 4.60 -21.61
N GLU A 697 -16.92 5.51 -21.74
CA GLU A 697 -17.02 6.65 -20.84
C GLU A 697 -17.18 6.20 -19.38
N GLU A 698 -17.93 5.11 -19.16
CA GLU A 698 -18.12 4.51 -17.84
C GLU A 698 -16.80 4.10 -17.19
N TYR A 699 -15.92 3.40 -17.93
CA TYR A 699 -14.61 3.02 -17.41
C TYR A 699 -13.71 4.24 -17.22
N ARG A 700 -13.61 5.10 -18.24
CA ARG A 700 -12.71 6.26 -18.21
C ARG A 700 -13.06 7.23 -17.08
N ARG A 701 -14.36 7.48 -16.82
CA ARG A 701 -14.82 8.35 -15.72
C ARG A 701 -14.33 7.91 -14.33
N ARG A 702 -13.97 6.63 -14.12
CA ARG A 702 -13.36 6.18 -12.86
C ARG A 702 -12.01 6.85 -12.55
N PHE A 703 -11.36 7.41 -13.58
CA PHE A 703 -9.97 7.87 -13.53
C PHE A 703 -9.76 9.28 -14.11
N GLY A 704 -10.85 10.06 -14.21
CA GLY A 704 -10.87 11.41 -14.80
C GLY A 704 -11.35 11.44 -16.27
N LEU A 705 -11.74 12.61 -16.78
CA LEU A 705 -12.10 12.80 -18.18
C LEU A 705 -10.90 13.33 -18.98
#